data_AF-A0A7W0ZZ18-F1
#
_entry.id   AF-A0A7W0ZZ18-F1
#
_cell.length_a   1.000
_cell.length_b   1.000
_cell.length_c   1.000
_cell.angle_alpha   90.00
_cell.angle_beta   90.00
_cell.angle_gamma   90.00
#
_symmetry.space_group_name_H-M   'P 1'
#
loop_
_entity.id
_entity.type
_entity.pdbx_description
1 polymer ?
#
loop_
_entity_poly.entity_id
_entity_poly.type
_entity_poly.pdbx_seq_one_letter_code
_entity_poly.pdbx_strand_id
1 'polypeptide(L)'
;MTDDYETYKRLVAAVAGALAIGASGCSDDKPAAGDDAPPPAEVQVRLGPSRSSTVALSDDRAHVAVVNADDGTLSVFQTSDHARTAKVATGGNPSSVVIAADSKTAFVANRADGTVVRVTGIEGGTPSIDATVSVGAEPIGLALSPTGKKLFVAEYAESRVSVIDTESMTVSSTFAVDRPRALYVTNNLDENDDDETLIVTQFFGVPTPNGEARDDGRTGKVRVYSLADQSTYKSISLAPIDSGFPRGGVAGNPTVKAAPNQLGAIAVANGKVFITSVSASPEAPARFDNNVFPVVHVADLASTTEVTGAAGTVNLARKIVDAIPAPTAASPRFIPGELSDIDFVKDSNVGYAIGRAGDVMVRVTFGISSVDIGSTQNKLIDLAGNDTVGKCQGPTGIVIDTEGQRAYVNCWLTRRLAIVDLAAQQMTQTAESAPAPANAAEQSVARGRRFYFTGRGRWSNAGSNGAKGGEGWSSCGSCHPDGLTDNITWVFASGPRQTTSQDGTFSHGAGPQKMRMLNWTGIFDEHHDFERNTRDVSGGLGAITTAPTAAECNQLDKETPVSLVGIGGLGRPLRELQDDSTTAICGHKDWDDIDAFVKTIQPPKAIKAPDAAQVARGRQVFTDGGCQKCHGGAGWTVSRRYFVPTGATMTTLGSSSFTRPAFFPTTWMYDNAGQARSLISAQPALGSDATGPAEPAPITIAQTACSTRNVGTFGVPNDDVATNLLEVRPGAAPRAQGRAGYNVPSLYGLALGAPYLHHGQAPTLPSLLTDGKWAFHTNAGNANMSVVLQNPAKLDDLVAFLMSIDATTPELGMPSDPTSGGSFDACPLTFP
;
A
#
# COMPACT_ATOMS: atom_id res chain seq x y z
N MET A 1 -4.62 27.77 -37.17
CA MET A 1 -4.66 27.43 -38.62
C MET A 1 -5.43 26.14 -38.72
N THR A 2 -6.62 26.21 -39.30
CA THR A 2 -7.71 25.22 -39.24
C THR A 2 -7.86 24.44 -40.56
N ASP A 3 -6.81 24.37 -41.38
CA ASP A 3 -6.89 23.91 -42.78
C ASP A 3 -6.47 22.43 -43.03
N ASP A 4 -5.83 21.76 -42.08
CA ASP A 4 -5.34 20.38 -42.31
C ASP A 4 -6.42 19.29 -42.14
N TYR A 5 -7.48 19.56 -41.38
CA TYR A 5 -8.53 18.54 -41.13
C TYR A 5 -9.51 18.37 -42.31
N GLU A 6 -9.83 19.46 -43.02
CA GLU A 6 -10.71 19.39 -44.20
C GLU A 6 -9.96 18.92 -45.46
N THR A 7 -8.64 19.05 -45.49
CA THR A 7 -7.79 18.51 -46.57
C THR A 7 -7.73 16.98 -46.52
N TYR A 8 -7.72 16.38 -45.31
CA TYR A 8 -7.75 14.93 -45.13
C TYR A 8 -9.07 14.30 -45.61
N LYS A 9 -10.22 14.92 -45.30
CA LYS A 9 -11.53 14.45 -45.78
C LYS A 9 -11.67 14.46 -47.30
N ARG A 10 -11.04 15.41 -47.98
CA ARG A 10 -11.10 15.52 -49.44
C ARG A 10 -10.22 14.50 -50.16
N LEU A 11 -9.10 14.09 -49.55
CA LEU A 11 -8.23 13.05 -50.12
C LEU A 11 -8.88 11.67 -50.06
N VAL A 12 -9.58 11.35 -48.97
CA VAL A 12 -10.30 10.07 -48.81
C VAL A 12 -11.47 9.95 -49.80
N ALA A 13 -12.16 11.06 -50.12
CA ALA A 13 -13.23 11.07 -51.12
C ALA A 13 -12.74 10.97 -52.58
N ALA A 14 -11.50 11.39 -52.86
CA ALA A 14 -10.96 11.43 -54.23
C ALA A 14 -10.43 10.08 -54.72
N VAL A 15 -10.09 9.14 -53.82
CA VAL A 15 -9.59 7.80 -54.18
C VAL A 15 -10.72 6.82 -54.54
N ALA A 16 -11.96 7.08 -54.13
CA ALA A 16 -13.12 6.24 -54.44
C ALA A 16 -13.78 6.53 -55.81
N GLY A 17 -13.29 7.55 -56.56
CA GLY A 17 -14.03 8.14 -57.68
C GLY A 17 -13.45 7.97 -59.09
N ALA A 18 -12.53 7.02 -59.34
CA ALA A 18 -11.91 6.90 -60.66
C ALA A 18 -11.62 5.47 -61.09
N LEU A 19 -12.63 4.76 -61.61
CA LEU A 19 -12.47 3.69 -62.61
C LEU A 19 -13.85 3.24 -63.13
N ALA A 20 -14.29 3.78 -64.27
CA ALA A 20 -15.04 3.05 -65.32
C ALA A 20 -15.51 4.02 -66.42
N ILE A 21 -14.81 4.03 -67.57
CA ILE A 21 -15.38 4.46 -68.85
C ILE A 21 -15.19 3.31 -69.84
N GLY A 22 -16.30 2.83 -70.40
CA GLY A 22 -16.39 2.35 -71.78
C GLY A 22 -16.48 0.84 -72.00
N ALA A 23 -17.70 0.34 -72.25
CA ALA A 23 -18.05 -0.33 -73.51
C ALA A 23 -19.55 -0.71 -73.54
N SER A 24 -20.13 -0.56 -74.72
CA SER A 24 -21.52 -0.77 -75.14
C SER A 24 -21.93 -2.25 -75.30
N GLY A 25 -23.21 -2.56 -75.05
CA GLY A 25 -23.99 -3.46 -75.92
C GLY A 25 -24.68 -4.68 -75.29
N CYS A 26 -26.00 -4.71 -75.45
CA CYS A 26 -26.94 -5.84 -75.50
C CYS A 26 -27.40 -6.54 -74.20
N SER A 27 -28.72 -6.80 -74.17
CA SER A 27 -29.50 -7.43 -73.11
C SER A 27 -29.17 -8.91 -72.91
N ASP A 28 -29.34 -9.41 -71.69
CA ASP A 28 -30.29 -10.49 -71.36
C ASP A 28 -30.21 -10.86 -69.85
N ASP A 29 -31.36 -11.25 -69.31
CA ASP A 29 -31.65 -11.50 -67.89
C ASP A 29 -30.81 -12.61 -67.23
N LYS A 30 -30.17 -12.29 -66.09
CA LYS A 30 -30.09 -13.14 -64.88
C LYS A 30 -29.46 -12.37 -63.70
N PRO A 31 -30.03 -12.41 -62.48
CA PRO A 31 -29.33 -11.88 -61.31
C PRO A 31 -28.21 -12.85 -60.94
N ALA A 32 -26.96 -12.43 -61.14
CA ALA A 32 -25.81 -13.05 -60.48
C ALA A 32 -25.86 -12.63 -59.00
N ALA A 33 -25.73 -13.61 -58.11
CA ALA A 33 -25.54 -13.36 -56.69
C ALA A 33 -24.28 -12.49 -56.52
N GLY A 34 -24.49 -11.26 -56.04
CA GLY A 34 -23.40 -10.36 -55.69
C GLY A 34 -22.73 -10.87 -54.42
N ASP A 35 -21.44 -11.18 -54.53
CA ASP A 35 -20.50 -11.17 -53.41
C ASP A 35 -20.31 -9.71 -52.95
N ASP A 36 -21.36 -9.11 -52.38
CA ASP A 36 -21.24 -7.90 -51.56
C ASP A 36 -20.93 -8.36 -50.13
N ALA A 37 -19.74 -8.92 -49.93
CA ALA A 37 -19.19 -8.99 -48.60
C ALA A 37 -19.03 -7.53 -48.11
N PRO A 38 -19.61 -7.15 -46.96
CA PRO A 38 -19.38 -5.84 -46.38
C PRO A 38 -17.87 -5.61 -46.28
N PRO A 39 -17.35 -4.40 -46.56
CA PRO A 39 -15.96 -4.11 -46.27
C PRO A 39 -15.68 -4.50 -44.80
N PRO A 40 -14.54 -5.15 -44.51
CA PRO A 40 -14.21 -5.53 -43.15
C PRO A 40 -14.32 -4.31 -42.26
N ALA A 41 -14.99 -4.46 -41.10
CA ALA A 41 -15.16 -3.38 -40.15
C ALA A 41 -13.78 -2.80 -39.80
N GLU A 42 -13.60 -1.49 -39.98
CA GLU A 42 -12.39 -0.77 -39.62
C GLU A 42 -12.11 -0.97 -38.13
N VAL A 43 -10.89 -1.37 -37.77
CA VAL A 43 -10.54 -1.64 -36.37
C VAL A 43 -10.42 -0.30 -35.65
N GLN A 44 -11.27 -0.08 -34.64
CA GLN A 44 -11.18 1.15 -33.87
C GLN A 44 -9.92 1.15 -33.00
N VAL A 45 -9.08 2.17 -33.18
CA VAL A 45 -7.83 2.38 -32.43
C VAL A 45 -8.06 3.47 -31.39
N ARG A 46 -7.53 3.27 -30.19
CA ARG A 46 -7.60 4.27 -29.12
C ARG A 46 -6.90 5.58 -29.51
N LEU A 47 -7.42 6.72 -29.07
CA LEU A 47 -6.85 8.05 -29.36
C LEU A 47 -5.69 8.46 -28.44
N GLY A 48 -5.33 7.57 -27.52
CA GLY A 48 -4.24 7.79 -26.59
C GLY A 48 -3.75 6.50 -25.92
N PRO A 49 -2.67 6.61 -25.14
CA PRO A 49 -2.11 5.48 -24.39
C PRO A 49 -3.10 4.96 -23.35
N SER A 50 -2.88 3.73 -22.86
CA SER A 50 -3.68 3.14 -21.79
C SER A 50 -2.83 2.99 -20.54
N ARG A 51 -3.40 3.22 -19.35
CA ARG A 51 -2.66 3.11 -18.09
C ARG A 51 -3.55 2.72 -16.94
N SER A 52 -2.95 2.10 -15.93
CA SER A 52 -3.61 1.83 -14.65
C SER A 52 -4.03 3.15 -13.98
N SER A 53 -5.31 3.27 -13.65
CA SER A 53 -5.83 4.31 -12.76
C SER A 53 -7.20 3.91 -12.22
N THR A 54 -7.62 4.56 -11.14
CA THR A 54 -8.96 4.39 -10.54
C THR A 54 -10.02 5.26 -11.23
N VAL A 55 -9.62 6.08 -12.20
CA VAL A 55 -10.47 6.94 -13.02
C VAL A 55 -10.00 6.89 -14.48
N ALA A 56 -10.94 6.87 -15.42
CA ALA A 56 -10.66 6.87 -16.85
C ALA A 56 -11.57 7.86 -17.60
N LEU A 57 -11.04 8.50 -18.63
CA LEU A 57 -11.76 9.37 -19.57
C LEU A 57 -11.93 8.61 -20.89
N SER A 58 -13.13 8.66 -21.48
CA SER A 58 -13.39 8.07 -22.80
C SER A 58 -12.65 8.84 -23.90
N ASP A 59 -12.34 8.17 -25.00
CA ASP A 59 -11.56 8.77 -26.10
C ASP A 59 -12.34 9.91 -26.79
N ASP A 60 -13.67 9.81 -26.85
CA ASP A 60 -14.57 10.88 -27.29
C ASP A 60 -14.70 12.05 -26.28
N ARG A 61 -14.10 11.90 -25.08
CA ARG A 61 -14.13 12.82 -23.95
C ARG A 61 -15.52 13.16 -23.42
N ALA A 62 -16.54 12.38 -23.74
CA ALA A 62 -17.91 12.59 -23.29
C ALA A 62 -18.17 11.98 -21.90
N HIS A 63 -17.37 10.99 -21.48
CA HIS A 63 -17.61 10.22 -20.25
C HIS A 63 -16.37 10.04 -19.40
N VAL A 64 -16.56 10.09 -18.08
CA VAL A 64 -15.54 9.73 -17.08
C VAL A 64 -16.07 8.60 -16.22
N ALA A 65 -15.28 7.55 -16.04
CA ALA A 65 -15.62 6.40 -15.22
C ALA A 65 -14.71 6.33 -13.99
N VAL A 66 -15.29 6.03 -12.81
CA VAL A 66 -14.59 6.01 -11.51
C VAL A 66 -14.96 4.74 -10.75
N VAL A 67 -13.96 4.00 -10.26
CA VAL A 67 -14.20 2.85 -9.38
C VAL A 67 -14.35 3.27 -7.91
N ASN A 68 -15.31 2.64 -7.23
CA ASN A 68 -15.61 2.87 -5.82
C ASN A 68 -15.28 1.58 -5.04
N ALA A 69 -14.02 1.45 -4.60
CA ALA A 69 -13.51 0.22 -3.97
C ALA A 69 -14.38 -0.30 -2.82
N ASP A 70 -14.86 0.57 -1.93
CA ASP A 70 -15.67 0.17 -0.76
C ASP A 70 -17.14 -0.13 -1.08
N ASP A 71 -17.65 0.43 -2.16
CA ASP A 71 -19.06 0.27 -2.57
C ASP A 71 -19.22 -0.88 -3.58
N GLY A 72 -18.11 -1.37 -4.15
CA GLY A 72 -18.11 -2.46 -5.12
C GLY A 72 -18.64 -2.05 -6.50
N THR A 73 -18.58 -0.75 -6.82
CA THR A 73 -19.24 -0.19 -8.01
C THR A 73 -18.31 0.59 -8.92
N LEU A 74 -18.73 0.74 -10.18
CA LEU A 74 -18.24 1.73 -11.13
C LEU A 74 -19.30 2.83 -11.28
N SER A 75 -18.89 4.09 -11.25
CA SER A 75 -19.75 5.24 -11.55
C SER A 75 -19.31 5.90 -12.84
N VAL A 76 -20.26 6.30 -13.68
CA VAL A 76 -20.02 6.99 -14.96
C VAL A 76 -20.62 8.39 -14.90
N PHE A 77 -19.88 9.37 -15.41
CA PHE A 77 -20.25 10.77 -15.41
C PHE A 77 -20.19 11.35 -16.82
N GLN A 78 -21.14 12.19 -17.17
CA GLN A 78 -21.09 13.00 -18.38
C GLN A 78 -20.13 14.19 -18.17
N THR A 79 -19.29 14.48 -19.14
CA THR A 79 -18.29 15.57 -19.00
C THR A 79 -18.87 16.96 -19.29
N SER A 80 -20.01 17.08 -19.96
CA SER A 80 -20.64 18.36 -20.32
C SER A 80 -21.25 19.08 -19.12
N ASP A 81 -21.82 18.34 -18.17
CA ASP A 81 -22.49 18.88 -16.97
C ASP A 81 -22.02 18.25 -15.65
N HIS A 82 -21.09 17.28 -15.72
CA HIS A 82 -20.52 16.58 -14.58
C HIS A 82 -21.53 15.74 -13.78
N ALA A 83 -22.68 15.44 -14.37
CA ALA A 83 -23.69 14.60 -13.74
C ALA A 83 -23.29 13.12 -13.77
N ARG A 84 -23.52 12.39 -12.67
CA ARG A 84 -23.42 10.93 -12.63
C ARG A 84 -24.57 10.33 -13.43
N THR A 85 -24.28 9.75 -14.59
CA THR A 85 -25.27 9.10 -15.47
C THR A 85 -25.56 7.67 -15.05
N ALA A 86 -24.60 6.98 -14.42
CA ALA A 86 -24.77 5.61 -13.97
C ALA A 86 -23.95 5.25 -12.72
N LYS A 87 -24.41 4.22 -11.99
CA LYS A 87 -23.66 3.47 -10.99
C LYS A 87 -23.98 1.99 -11.15
N VAL A 88 -22.97 1.16 -11.38
CA VAL A 88 -23.12 -0.29 -11.64
C VAL A 88 -22.27 -1.09 -10.67
N ALA A 89 -22.84 -2.13 -10.06
CA ALA A 89 -22.09 -3.07 -9.24
C ALA A 89 -21.19 -3.92 -10.14
N THR A 90 -19.90 -3.99 -9.82
CA THR A 90 -18.86 -4.66 -10.64
C THR A 90 -18.24 -5.86 -9.94
N GLY A 91 -18.12 -5.81 -8.62
CA GLY A 91 -17.52 -6.85 -7.79
C GLY A 91 -16.88 -6.28 -6.53
N GLY A 92 -16.21 -7.13 -5.76
CA GLY A 92 -15.52 -6.77 -4.53
C GLY A 92 -14.24 -5.97 -4.78
N ASN A 93 -14.13 -4.80 -4.14
CA ASN A 93 -12.95 -3.92 -4.15
C ASN A 93 -12.43 -3.60 -5.56
N PRO A 94 -13.22 -2.93 -6.42
CA PRO A 94 -12.76 -2.52 -7.74
C PRO A 94 -11.58 -1.53 -7.62
N SER A 95 -10.50 -1.83 -8.32
CA SER A 95 -9.17 -1.21 -8.11
C SER A 95 -8.66 -0.40 -9.30
N SER A 96 -9.11 -0.70 -10.52
CA SER A 96 -8.69 -0.02 -11.74
C SER A 96 -9.81 -0.08 -12.78
N VAL A 97 -9.88 0.95 -13.63
CA VAL A 97 -10.77 0.99 -14.79
C VAL A 97 -10.04 1.51 -16.03
N VAL A 98 -10.35 0.94 -17.20
CA VAL A 98 -9.96 1.46 -18.52
C VAL A 98 -11.18 1.47 -19.44
N ILE A 99 -11.25 2.44 -20.36
CA ILE A 99 -12.32 2.57 -21.36
C ILE A 99 -11.74 2.23 -22.74
N ALA A 100 -12.48 1.44 -23.53
CA ALA A 100 -12.09 1.01 -24.86
C ALA A 100 -12.22 2.14 -25.90
N ALA A 101 -11.65 1.93 -27.09
CA ALA A 101 -11.67 2.91 -28.19
C ALA A 101 -13.09 3.31 -28.62
N ASP A 102 -14.05 2.39 -28.46
CA ASP A 102 -15.46 2.63 -28.79
C ASP A 102 -16.13 3.68 -27.89
N SER A 103 -15.50 4.08 -26.77
CA SER A 103 -16.03 4.98 -25.75
C SER A 103 -17.32 4.49 -25.05
N LYS A 104 -17.68 3.21 -25.22
CA LYS A 104 -18.92 2.57 -24.74
C LYS A 104 -18.66 1.38 -23.82
N THR A 105 -17.47 0.82 -23.90
CA THR A 105 -17.05 -0.36 -23.14
C THR A 105 -15.97 0.00 -22.13
N ALA A 106 -16.16 -0.42 -20.88
CA ALA A 106 -15.16 -0.30 -19.82
C ALA A 106 -14.77 -1.68 -19.28
N PHE A 107 -13.52 -1.80 -18.84
CA PHE A 107 -13.02 -2.98 -18.13
C PHE A 107 -12.66 -2.60 -16.70
N VAL A 108 -13.11 -3.40 -15.74
CA VAL A 108 -12.91 -3.13 -14.30
C VAL A 108 -12.25 -4.33 -13.64
N ALA A 109 -11.17 -4.09 -12.92
CA ALA A 109 -10.50 -5.09 -12.09
C ALA A 109 -11.11 -5.10 -10.69
N ASN A 110 -11.60 -6.25 -10.25
CA ASN A 110 -12.15 -6.46 -8.91
C ASN A 110 -11.12 -7.18 -8.04
N ARG A 111 -10.39 -6.41 -7.23
CA ARG A 111 -9.24 -6.90 -6.46
C ARG A 111 -9.61 -8.02 -5.51
N ALA A 112 -10.72 -7.89 -4.78
CA ALA A 112 -11.10 -8.87 -3.75
C ALA A 112 -11.64 -10.17 -4.35
N ASP A 113 -12.17 -10.11 -5.58
CA ASP A 113 -12.78 -11.27 -6.25
C ASP A 113 -11.79 -12.02 -7.14
N GLY A 114 -10.65 -11.40 -7.52
CA GLY A 114 -9.72 -11.98 -8.48
C GLY A 114 -10.33 -12.07 -9.88
N THR A 115 -11.12 -11.06 -10.27
CA THR A 115 -11.82 -11.02 -11.56
C THR A 115 -11.60 -9.70 -12.31
N VAL A 116 -11.80 -9.75 -13.62
CA VAL A 116 -12.01 -8.59 -14.47
C VAL A 116 -13.40 -8.70 -15.11
N VAL A 117 -14.16 -7.61 -15.11
CA VAL A 117 -15.48 -7.55 -15.76
C VAL A 117 -15.45 -6.58 -16.94
N ARG A 118 -16.21 -6.91 -17.99
CA ARG A 118 -16.49 -6.01 -19.10
C ARG A 118 -17.86 -5.40 -18.91
N VAL A 119 -17.93 -4.07 -18.98
CA VAL A 119 -19.11 -3.25 -18.75
C VAL A 119 -19.42 -2.50 -20.04
N THR A 120 -20.58 -2.76 -20.64
CA THR A 120 -21.00 -2.14 -21.91
C THR A 120 -22.12 -1.14 -21.68
N GLY A 121 -22.30 -0.19 -22.61
CA GLY A 121 -23.39 0.80 -22.56
C GLY A 121 -23.16 1.94 -21.57
N ILE A 122 -21.90 2.29 -21.28
CA ILE A 122 -21.55 3.35 -20.32
C ILE A 122 -22.05 4.73 -20.77
N GLU A 123 -22.23 4.93 -22.08
CA GLU A 123 -22.71 6.15 -22.71
C GLU A 123 -24.22 6.35 -22.58
N GLY A 124 -24.98 5.26 -22.43
CA GLY A 124 -26.45 5.27 -22.43
C GLY A 124 -27.07 5.46 -21.03
N GLY A 125 -26.26 5.63 -19.99
CA GLY A 125 -26.70 5.71 -18.58
C GLY A 125 -27.26 4.41 -18.01
N THR A 126 -27.27 3.32 -18.79
CA THR A 126 -27.78 1.99 -18.39
C THR A 126 -26.73 0.90 -18.63
N PRO A 127 -25.52 1.03 -18.04
CA PRO A 127 -24.45 0.08 -18.26
C PRO A 127 -24.81 -1.31 -17.72
N SER A 128 -24.28 -2.34 -18.36
CA SER A 128 -24.47 -3.75 -17.95
C SER A 128 -23.15 -4.53 -17.99
N ILE A 129 -23.00 -5.50 -17.09
CA ILE A 129 -21.91 -6.47 -17.17
C ILE A 129 -22.29 -7.50 -18.22
N ASP A 130 -21.49 -7.61 -19.28
CA ASP A 130 -21.73 -8.58 -20.34
C ASP A 130 -20.85 -9.84 -20.21
N ALA A 131 -19.69 -9.72 -19.56
CA ALA A 131 -18.76 -10.82 -19.36
C ALA A 131 -17.88 -10.63 -18.11
N THR A 132 -17.41 -11.75 -17.56
CA THR A 132 -16.49 -11.80 -16.41
C THR A 132 -15.43 -12.86 -16.66
N VAL A 133 -14.17 -12.53 -16.38
CA VAL A 133 -13.04 -13.45 -16.47
C VAL A 133 -12.34 -13.55 -15.13
N SER A 134 -12.02 -14.77 -14.71
CA SER A 134 -11.22 -15.00 -13.51
C SER A 134 -9.72 -14.87 -13.83
N VAL A 135 -9.02 -14.08 -13.04
CA VAL A 135 -7.58 -13.84 -13.13
C VAL A 135 -6.89 -14.38 -11.87
N GLY A 136 -5.63 -14.01 -11.63
CA GLY A 136 -4.87 -14.33 -10.41
C GLY A 136 -5.24 -13.46 -9.21
N ALA A 137 -4.50 -13.63 -8.11
CA ALA A 137 -4.74 -12.94 -6.86
C ALA A 137 -4.49 -11.42 -6.94
N GLU A 138 -5.46 -10.63 -6.46
CA GLU A 138 -5.44 -9.17 -6.35
C GLU A 138 -5.11 -8.42 -7.65
N PRO A 139 -5.96 -8.47 -8.67
CA PRO A 139 -5.81 -7.61 -9.84
C PRO A 139 -5.94 -6.14 -9.43
N ILE A 140 -4.92 -5.33 -9.74
CA ILE A 140 -4.81 -3.95 -9.26
C ILE A 140 -4.56 -2.91 -10.34
N GLY A 141 -4.11 -3.32 -11.53
CA GLY A 141 -3.80 -2.43 -12.63
C GLY A 141 -4.30 -3.00 -13.95
N LEU A 142 -4.80 -2.13 -14.82
CA LEU A 142 -5.29 -2.46 -16.16
C LEU A 142 -4.67 -1.54 -17.21
N ALA A 143 -4.34 -2.09 -18.38
CA ALA A 143 -4.01 -1.31 -19.57
C ALA A 143 -4.42 -2.07 -20.84
N LEU A 144 -5.04 -1.37 -21.80
CA LEU A 144 -5.43 -1.90 -23.11
C LEU A 144 -4.34 -1.67 -24.15
N SER A 145 -4.23 -2.58 -25.12
CA SER A 145 -3.55 -2.29 -26.39
C SER A 145 -4.30 -1.24 -27.22
N PRO A 146 -3.66 -0.53 -28.17
CA PRO A 146 -4.33 0.46 -29.01
C PRO A 146 -5.58 -0.05 -29.71
N THR A 147 -5.56 -1.26 -30.29
CA THR A 147 -6.76 -1.84 -30.93
C THR A 147 -7.81 -2.33 -29.93
N GLY A 148 -7.48 -2.33 -28.63
CA GLY A 148 -8.34 -2.84 -27.57
C GLY A 148 -8.50 -4.35 -27.52
N LYS A 149 -7.83 -5.12 -28.40
CA LYS A 149 -7.93 -6.59 -28.46
C LYS A 149 -7.26 -7.31 -27.29
N LYS A 150 -6.22 -6.70 -26.71
CA LYS A 150 -5.49 -7.23 -25.55
C LYS A 150 -5.71 -6.32 -24.35
N LEU A 151 -6.06 -6.91 -23.20
CA LEU A 151 -6.10 -6.25 -21.90
C LEU A 151 -5.06 -6.87 -20.96
N PHE A 152 -4.13 -6.05 -20.49
CA PHE A 152 -3.11 -6.45 -19.53
C PHE A 152 -3.61 -6.21 -18.10
N VAL A 153 -3.38 -7.18 -17.22
CA VAL A 153 -3.83 -7.16 -15.82
C VAL A 153 -2.66 -7.40 -14.89
N ALA A 154 -2.36 -6.44 -14.01
CA ALA A 154 -1.35 -6.60 -12.97
C ALA A 154 -1.97 -7.32 -11.76
N GLU A 155 -1.53 -8.56 -11.52
CA GLU A 155 -1.97 -9.41 -10.41
C GLU A 155 -0.95 -9.30 -9.27
N TYR A 156 -1.22 -8.38 -8.34
CA TYR A 156 -0.25 -7.91 -7.35
C TYR A 156 0.23 -9.02 -6.42
N ALA A 157 -0.68 -9.75 -5.80
CA ALA A 157 -0.34 -10.83 -4.88
C ALA A 157 0.16 -12.09 -5.61
N GLU A 158 -0.31 -12.30 -6.85
CA GLU A 158 0.14 -13.42 -7.71
C GLU A 158 1.57 -13.21 -8.25
N SER A 159 2.09 -11.98 -8.24
CA SER A 159 3.37 -11.61 -8.88
C SER A 159 3.42 -12.01 -10.35
N ARG A 160 2.37 -11.62 -11.08
CA ARG A 160 2.18 -11.96 -12.49
C ARG A 160 1.40 -10.88 -13.23
N VAL A 161 1.57 -10.82 -14.54
CA VAL A 161 0.69 -10.09 -15.44
C VAL A 161 -0.05 -11.10 -16.33
N SER A 162 -1.37 -10.95 -16.42
CA SER A 162 -2.21 -11.71 -17.34
C SER A 162 -2.56 -10.87 -18.57
N VAL A 163 -2.69 -11.53 -19.72
CA VAL A 163 -3.20 -10.95 -20.95
C VAL A 163 -4.55 -11.56 -21.24
N ILE A 164 -5.58 -10.74 -21.33
CA ILE A 164 -6.94 -11.13 -21.68
C ILE A 164 -7.19 -10.77 -23.14
N ASP A 165 -7.72 -11.72 -23.89
CA ASP A 165 -8.39 -11.45 -25.17
C ASP A 165 -9.76 -10.82 -24.87
N THR A 166 -9.96 -9.58 -25.30
CA THR A 166 -11.12 -8.78 -24.88
C THR A 166 -12.41 -9.16 -25.59
N GLU A 167 -12.34 -9.86 -26.72
CA GLU A 167 -13.51 -10.35 -27.45
C GLU A 167 -14.10 -11.57 -26.74
N SER A 168 -13.28 -12.60 -26.55
CA SER A 168 -13.65 -13.85 -25.88
C SER A 168 -13.72 -13.75 -24.36
N MET A 169 -13.11 -12.71 -23.77
CA MET A 169 -12.95 -12.54 -22.32
C MET A 169 -12.28 -13.74 -21.66
N THR A 170 -11.18 -14.20 -22.27
CA THR A 170 -10.36 -15.32 -21.76
C THR A 170 -8.92 -14.90 -21.58
N VAL A 171 -8.23 -15.49 -20.60
CA VAL A 171 -6.78 -15.27 -20.40
C VAL A 171 -6.04 -16.02 -21.50
N SER A 172 -5.37 -15.28 -22.39
CA SER A 172 -4.62 -15.82 -23.53
C SER A 172 -3.18 -16.15 -23.20
N SER A 173 -2.55 -15.39 -22.30
CA SER A 173 -1.19 -15.65 -21.81
C SER A 173 -0.95 -15.02 -20.44
N THR A 174 0.15 -15.42 -19.80
CA THR A 174 0.61 -14.81 -18.54
C THR A 174 2.13 -14.77 -18.50
N PHE A 175 2.70 -13.82 -17.75
CA PHE A 175 4.16 -13.74 -17.52
C PHE A 175 4.48 -13.16 -16.13
N ALA A 176 5.58 -13.63 -15.52
CA ALA A 176 5.94 -13.27 -14.15
C ALA A 176 6.53 -11.87 -14.06
N VAL A 177 6.02 -11.05 -13.14
CA VAL A 177 6.59 -9.77 -12.73
C VAL A 177 6.43 -9.69 -11.22
N ASP A 178 7.48 -9.36 -10.49
CA ASP A 178 7.41 -9.31 -9.03
C ASP A 178 6.46 -8.21 -8.55
N ARG A 179 5.35 -8.60 -7.89
CA ARG A 179 4.32 -7.71 -7.34
C ARG A 179 4.01 -6.49 -8.21
N PRO A 180 3.44 -6.67 -9.42
CA PRO A 180 3.22 -5.57 -10.34
C PRO A 180 2.13 -4.65 -9.81
N ARG A 181 2.31 -3.32 -9.92
CA ARG A 181 1.31 -2.33 -9.47
C ARG A 181 0.70 -1.54 -10.62
N ALA A 182 1.54 -0.86 -11.40
CA ALA A 182 1.10 -0.01 -12.49
C ALA A 182 1.48 -0.61 -13.84
N LEU A 183 0.57 -0.46 -14.80
CA LEU A 183 0.74 -0.80 -16.20
C LEU A 183 0.57 0.46 -17.04
N TYR A 184 1.32 0.56 -18.12
CA TYR A 184 1.16 1.57 -19.15
C TYR A 184 1.45 0.95 -20.51
N VAL A 185 0.56 1.14 -21.47
CA VAL A 185 0.73 0.73 -22.86
C VAL A 185 0.83 1.98 -23.73
N THR A 186 1.92 2.08 -24.48
CA THR A 186 2.11 3.16 -25.46
C THR A 186 1.10 3.07 -26.59
N ASN A 187 0.95 4.16 -27.34
CA ASN A 187 0.06 4.21 -28.48
C ASN A 187 0.62 5.19 -29.52
N ASN A 188 0.99 4.68 -30.69
CA ASN A 188 1.47 5.40 -31.86
C ASN A 188 0.34 5.78 -32.85
N LEU A 189 -0.91 5.42 -32.51
CA LEU A 189 -2.17 5.68 -33.22
C LEU A 189 -2.37 4.87 -34.51
N ASP A 190 -1.84 3.64 -34.56
CA ASP A 190 -2.12 2.70 -35.63
C ASP A 190 -2.77 1.39 -35.15
N GLU A 191 -3.09 0.49 -36.09
CA GLU A 191 -3.74 -0.80 -35.79
C GLU A 191 -2.74 -1.91 -35.39
N ASN A 192 -1.44 -1.61 -35.39
CA ASN A 192 -0.36 -2.56 -35.14
C ASN A 192 0.06 -2.57 -33.67
N ASP A 193 -0.70 -3.28 -32.83
CA ASP A 193 -0.37 -3.44 -31.42
C ASP A 193 1.05 -3.97 -31.15
N ASP A 194 1.68 -4.67 -32.10
CA ASP A 194 2.94 -5.38 -31.85
C ASP A 194 4.17 -4.43 -31.74
N ASP A 195 4.11 -3.24 -32.32
CA ASP A 195 5.18 -2.23 -32.17
C ASP A 195 5.09 -1.43 -30.87
N GLU A 196 4.02 -1.65 -30.10
CA GLU A 196 3.81 -0.97 -28.84
C GLU A 196 4.61 -1.57 -27.69
N THR A 197 4.69 -0.77 -26.63
CA THR A 197 5.45 -1.07 -25.44
C THR A 197 4.56 -1.13 -24.21
N LEU A 198 4.69 -2.22 -23.45
CA LEU A 198 4.12 -2.34 -22.11
C LEU A 198 5.18 -2.02 -21.06
N ILE A 199 4.85 -1.10 -20.15
CA ILE A 199 5.69 -0.69 -19.04
C ILE A 199 5.03 -1.16 -17.74
N VAL A 200 5.80 -1.84 -16.89
CA VAL A 200 5.29 -2.44 -15.64
C VAL A 200 6.20 -2.08 -14.47
N THR A 201 5.65 -1.50 -13.40
CA THR A 201 6.40 -1.27 -12.14
C THR A 201 6.40 -2.52 -11.28
N GLN A 202 7.54 -2.85 -10.68
CA GLN A 202 7.60 -3.72 -9.50
C GLN A 202 7.31 -2.86 -8.28
N PHE A 203 6.27 -3.20 -7.51
CA PHE A 203 5.74 -2.27 -6.52
C PHE A 203 6.74 -1.90 -5.44
N PHE A 204 7.56 -2.83 -4.97
CA PHE A 204 8.55 -2.58 -3.93
C PHE A 204 9.95 -2.39 -4.51
N GLY A 205 10.75 -1.57 -3.83
CA GLY A 205 12.16 -1.43 -4.11
C GLY A 205 12.88 -2.72 -3.79
N VAL A 206 13.80 -3.13 -4.68
CA VAL A 206 14.59 -4.34 -4.51
C VAL A 206 15.78 -4.03 -3.60
N PRO A 207 15.95 -4.77 -2.48
CA PRO A 207 17.11 -4.62 -1.60
C PRO A 207 18.42 -4.82 -2.33
N THR A 208 19.39 -3.93 -2.11
CA THR A 208 20.78 -4.16 -2.50
C THR A 208 21.42 -5.13 -1.50
N PRO A 209 22.48 -5.86 -1.89
CA PRO A 209 23.18 -6.76 -0.97
C PRO A 209 23.62 -6.03 0.30
N ASN A 210 23.18 -6.51 1.47
CA ASN A 210 23.39 -5.87 2.79
C ASN A 210 22.85 -4.44 2.92
N GLY A 211 21.93 -4.03 2.03
CA GLY A 211 21.35 -2.69 1.99
C GLY A 211 20.14 -2.49 2.90
N GLU A 212 19.56 -3.54 3.47
CA GLU A 212 18.44 -3.39 4.40
C GLU A 212 18.79 -2.45 5.56
N ALA A 213 17.80 -1.64 5.96
CA ALA A 213 17.94 -0.60 6.98
C ALA A 213 18.92 0.55 6.65
N ARG A 214 19.25 0.75 5.36
CA ARG A 214 20.05 1.88 4.86
C ARG A 214 19.26 2.82 3.97
N ASP A 215 19.59 4.11 4.01
CA ASP A 215 18.94 5.16 3.21
C ASP A 215 19.14 4.97 1.69
N ASP A 216 20.19 4.27 1.28
CA ASP A 216 20.53 3.91 -0.11
C ASP A 216 20.35 2.40 -0.39
N GLY A 217 19.63 1.71 0.49
CA GLY A 217 19.55 0.26 0.55
C GLY A 217 18.74 -0.44 -0.54
N ARG A 218 18.07 0.30 -1.42
CA ARG A 218 17.12 -0.26 -2.40
C ARG A 218 17.22 0.40 -3.77
N THR A 219 16.86 -0.36 -4.80
CA THR A 219 16.71 0.14 -6.17
C THR A 219 15.31 -0.15 -6.69
N GLY A 220 14.70 0.82 -7.37
CA GLY A 220 13.41 0.61 -8.03
C GLY A 220 13.60 -0.13 -9.35
N LYS A 221 12.63 -0.97 -9.73
CA LYS A 221 12.67 -1.73 -10.98
C LYS A 221 11.41 -1.52 -11.80
N VAL A 222 11.59 -1.13 -13.06
CA VAL A 222 10.53 -1.06 -14.07
C VAL A 222 10.92 -1.96 -15.22
N ARG A 223 9.97 -2.74 -15.72
CA ARG A 223 10.15 -3.63 -16.88
C ARG A 223 9.45 -3.04 -18.09
N VAL A 224 10.10 -3.15 -19.25
CA VAL A 224 9.65 -2.60 -20.52
C VAL A 224 9.63 -3.75 -21.53
N TYR A 225 8.44 -4.13 -21.96
CA TYR A 225 8.17 -5.24 -22.87
C TYR A 225 7.73 -4.70 -24.23
N SER A 226 8.11 -5.38 -25.32
CA SER A 226 7.42 -5.20 -26.60
C SER A 226 6.11 -5.99 -26.56
N LEU A 227 5.06 -5.48 -27.19
CA LEU A 227 3.81 -6.23 -27.29
C LEU A 227 3.88 -7.40 -28.28
N ALA A 228 4.81 -7.36 -29.25
CA ALA A 228 5.14 -8.48 -30.13
C ALA A 228 5.72 -9.69 -29.37
N ASP A 229 6.56 -9.43 -28.36
CA ASP A 229 7.18 -10.46 -27.52
C ASP A 229 7.20 -10.05 -26.04
N GLN A 230 6.34 -10.71 -25.26
CA GLN A 230 6.20 -10.49 -23.82
C GLN A 230 7.07 -11.45 -22.99
N SER A 231 7.88 -12.30 -23.64
CA SER A 231 8.79 -13.23 -22.96
C SER A 231 10.11 -12.58 -22.55
N THR A 232 10.49 -11.48 -23.21
CA THR A 232 11.72 -10.72 -22.92
C THR A 232 11.40 -9.26 -22.56
N TYR A 233 12.28 -8.63 -21.77
CA TYR A 233 12.10 -7.23 -21.36
C TYR A 233 13.42 -6.49 -21.19
N LYS A 234 13.37 -5.18 -21.40
CA LYS A 234 14.39 -4.24 -20.90
C LYS A 234 14.04 -3.82 -19.48
N SER A 235 15.04 -3.49 -18.68
CA SER A 235 14.84 -3.04 -17.30
C SER A 235 15.36 -1.62 -17.12
N ILE A 236 14.52 -0.76 -16.56
CA ILE A 236 14.93 0.54 -16.01
C ILE A 236 15.20 0.32 -14.53
N SER A 237 16.41 0.70 -14.09
CA SER A 237 16.79 0.69 -12.67
C SER A 237 16.77 2.11 -12.14
N LEU A 238 16.01 2.33 -11.07
CA LEU A 238 15.88 3.61 -10.39
C LEU A 238 16.79 3.62 -9.16
N ALA A 239 17.63 4.64 -9.03
CA ALA A 239 18.60 4.77 -7.94
C ALA A 239 18.04 5.61 -6.78
N PRO A 240 18.57 5.42 -5.55
CA PRO A 240 18.39 6.38 -4.47
C PRO A 240 18.86 7.78 -4.87
N ILE A 241 18.08 8.79 -4.50
CA ILE A 241 18.45 10.20 -4.72
C ILE A 241 18.78 10.90 -3.41
N ASP A 242 19.44 12.05 -3.49
CA ASP A 242 19.51 12.97 -2.36
C ASP A 242 18.11 13.50 -2.04
N SER A 243 17.68 13.38 -0.78
CA SER A 243 16.40 13.92 -0.33
C SER A 243 16.38 15.45 -0.30
N GLY A 244 17.53 16.10 -0.14
CA GLY A 244 17.62 17.54 0.13
C GLY A 244 17.22 17.94 1.55
N PHE A 245 17.13 16.98 2.49
CA PHE A 245 16.82 17.22 3.89
C PHE A 245 17.97 16.74 4.79
N PRO A 246 18.50 17.59 5.68
CA PRO A 246 19.62 17.22 6.53
C PRO A 246 19.22 16.14 7.54
N ARG A 247 20.13 15.22 7.82
CA ARG A 247 19.91 14.14 8.78
C ARG A 247 19.55 14.69 10.15
N GLY A 248 18.42 14.22 10.70
CA GLY A 248 17.88 14.65 11.98
C GLY A 248 17.25 16.04 11.98
N GLY A 249 17.06 16.66 10.81
CA GLY A 249 16.56 18.03 10.68
C GLY A 249 17.56 19.10 11.15
N VAL A 250 18.85 18.75 11.32
CA VAL A 250 19.87 19.66 11.84
C VAL A 250 20.66 20.31 10.71
N ALA A 251 20.55 21.63 10.57
CA ALA A 251 21.26 22.38 9.54
C ALA A 251 22.78 22.12 9.59
N GLY A 252 23.39 21.88 8.43
CA GLY A 252 24.81 21.57 8.29
C GLY A 252 25.15 20.07 8.32
N ASN A 253 24.24 19.21 8.78
CA ASN A 253 24.41 17.76 8.62
C ASN A 253 24.31 17.35 7.14
N PRO A 254 24.95 16.24 6.74
CA PRO A 254 24.69 15.62 5.45
C PRO A 254 23.21 15.32 5.27
N THR A 255 22.74 15.40 4.02
CA THR A 255 21.36 15.05 3.68
C THR A 255 21.17 13.53 3.69
N VAL A 256 19.93 13.11 3.99
CA VAL A 256 19.54 11.69 3.90
C VAL A 256 19.24 11.30 2.45
N LYS A 257 19.29 10.00 2.13
CA LYS A 257 18.93 9.49 0.79
C LYS A 257 17.48 9.02 0.78
N ALA A 258 16.84 9.12 -0.39
CA ALA A 258 15.50 8.61 -0.63
C ALA A 258 15.58 7.43 -1.61
N ALA A 259 15.61 6.20 -1.09
CA ALA A 259 15.62 4.99 -1.90
C ALA A 259 14.22 4.70 -2.47
N PRO A 260 14.08 4.36 -3.77
CA PRO A 260 12.80 3.99 -4.34
C PRO A 260 12.21 2.79 -3.60
N ASN A 261 10.91 2.86 -3.26
CA ASN A 261 10.23 1.72 -2.68
C ASN A 261 8.86 1.48 -3.31
N GLN A 262 7.81 2.22 -2.93
CA GLN A 262 6.45 1.96 -3.39
C GLN A 262 6.16 2.62 -4.75
N LEU A 263 6.46 1.94 -5.86
CA LEU A 263 6.30 2.44 -7.23
C LEU A 263 4.84 2.34 -7.70
N GLY A 264 4.07 3.42 -7.49
CA GLY A 264 2.61 3.40 -7.46
C GLY A 264 1.89 3.59 -8.81
N ALA A 265 2.40 4.47 -9.68
CA ALA A 265 1.76 4.83 -10.95
C ALA A 265 2.79 5.15 -12.04
N ILE A 266 2.36 5.10 -13.31
CA ILE A 266 3.16 5.40 -14.49
C ILE A 266 2.43 6.42 -15.36
N ALA A 267 3.17 7.41 -15.85
CA ALA A 267 2.78 8.21 -17.01
C ALA A 267 3.96 8.30 -18.00
N VAL A 268 3.66 8.53 -19.28
CA VAL A 268 4.68 8.76 -20.32
C VAL A 268 4.37 10.08 -21.01
N ALA A 269 5.41 10.91 -21.17
CA ALA A 269 5.32 12.16 -21.91
C ALA A 269 6.70 12.48 -22.53
N ASN A 270 6.70 12.96 -23.78
CA ASN A 270 7.92 13.37 -24.51
C ASN A 270 9.04 12.33 -24.49
N GLY A 271 8.70 11.05 -24.72
CA GLY A 271 9.66 9.94 -24.73
C GLY A 271 10.24 9.58 -23.35
N LYS A 272 9.72 10.14 -22.26
CA LYS A 272 10.12 9.85 -20.88
C LYS A 272 9.01 9.14 -20.12
N VAL A 273 9.41 8.23 -19.23
CA VAL A 273 8.55 7.55 -18.28
C VAL A 273 8.67 8.24 -16.92
N PHE A 274 7.53 8.52 -16.29
CA PHE A 274 7.40 9.14 -14.99
C PHE A 274 6.76 8.14 -14.03
N ILE A 275 7.41 7.87 -12.91
CA ILE A 275 6.97 6.87 -11.94
C ILE A 275 6.81 7.54 -10.58
N THR A 276 5.61 7.47 -9.99
CA THR A 276 5.41 7.92 -8.62
C THR A 276 6.00 6.92 -7.63
N SER A 277 6.62 7.43 -6.57
CA SER A 277 7.19 6.62 -5.50
C SER A 277 6.92 7.23 -4.14
N VAL A 278 6.55 6.39 -3.17
CA VAL A 278 6.88 6.65 -1.76
C VAL A 278 8.25 6.06 -1.52
N SER A 279 9.27 6.93 -1.58
CA SER A 279 10.67 6.56 -1.38
C SER A 279 11.02 6.61 0.10
N ALA A 280 11.85 5.69 0.56
CA ALA A 280 12.15 5.48 1.97
C ALA A 280 13.60 5.88 2.33
N SER A 281 13.77 6.33 3.57
CA SER A 281 15.04 6.63 4.22
C SER A 281 15.01 6.01 5.61
N PRO A 282 15.42 4.73 5.73
CA PRO A 282 15.18 3.94 6.92
C PRO A 282 16.12 4.24 8.10
N GLU A 283 17.25 4.91 7.87
CA GLU A 283 18.23 5.14 8.95
C GLU A 283 17.72 6.15 9.98
N ALA A 284 18.24 6.02 11.20
CA ALA A 284 17.93 6.91 12.30
C ALA A 284 18.54 8.32 12.12
N PRO A 285 18.00 9.34 12.81
CA PRO A 285 16.81 9.28 13.68
C PRO A 285 15.50 9.36 12.87
N ALA A 286 14.47 8.61 13.30
CA ALA A 286 13.14 8.72 12.74
C ALA A 286 12.52 10.09 13.04
N ARG A 287 12.00 10.75 12.00
CA ARG A 287 11.37 12.07 11.99
C ARG A 287 10.47 12.22 10.77
N PHE A 288 9.42 13.02 10.89
CA PHE A 288 8.47 13.26 9.81
C PHE A 288 9.15 13.66 8.50
N ASP A 289 10.15 14.55 8.56
CA ASP A 289 10.82 15.14 7.40
C ASP A 289 12.06 14.37 6.90
N ASN A 290 12.39 13.24 7.51
CA ASN A 290 13.56 12.45 7.11
C ASN A 290 13.25 11.02 6.65
N ASN A 291 12.05 10.46 6.85
CA ASN A 291 11.82 9.03 6.62
C ASN A 291 11.20 8.65 5.28
N VAL A 292 10.21 9.39 4.80
CA VAL A 292 9.49 9.10 3.56
C VAL A 292 9.42 10.33 2.68
N PHE A 293 9.50 10.11 1.37
CA PHE A 293 9.55 11.19 0.39
C PHE A 293 8.68 10.89 -0.85
N PRO A 294 7.84 11.86 -1.28
CA PRO A 294 7.09 11.77 -2.53
C PRO A 294 8.03 12.07 -3.71
N VAL A 295 8.59 11.02 -4.32
CA VAL A 295 9.53 11.14 -5.45
C VAL A 295 8.82 10.81 -6.75
N VAL A 296 9.04 11.62 -7.78
CA VAL A 296 8.73 11.25 -9.16
C VAL A 296 10.03 10.87 -9.84
N HIS A 297 10.20 9.58 -10.12
CA HIS A 297 11.32 9.06 -10.89
C HIS A 297 11.10 9.30 -12.38
N VAL A 298 12.16 9.66 -13.10
CA VAL A 298 12.11 9.95 -14.53
C VAL A 298 13.12 9.07 -15.25
N ALA A 299 12.69 8.41 -16.32
CA ALA A 299 13.56 7.63 -17.17
C ALA A 299 13.30 7.90 -18.64
N ASP A 300 14.33 7.80 -19.47
CA ASP A 300 14.20 7.85 -20.92
C ASP A 300 13.72 6.48 -21.44
N LEU A 301 12.61 6.48 -22.19
CA LEU A 301 11.97 5.24 -22.63
C LEU A 301 12.81 4.48 -23.66
N ALA A 302 13.46 5.20 -24.57
CA ALA A 302 14.22 4.58 -25.66
C ALA A 302 15.51 3.92 -25.16
N SER A 303 16.29 4.65 -24.36
CA SER A 303 17.54 4.16 -23.78
C SER A 303 17.34 3.32 -22.52
N THR A 304 16.15 3.36 -21.90
CA THR A 304 15.83 2.70 -20.63
C THR A 304 16.74 3.12 -19.47
N THR A 305 17.18 4.37 -19.48
CA THR A 305 18.08 4.94 -18.46
C THR A 305 17.34 5.93 -17.56
N GLU A 306 17.60 5.89 -16.26
CA GLU A 306 17.09 6.93 -15.35
C GLU A 306 17.71 8.27 -15.69
N VAL A 307 16.87 9.30 -15.79
CA VAL A 307 17.27 10.69 -15.97
C VAL A 307 17.37 11.30 -14.59
N THR A 308 18.59 11.63 -14.16
CA THR A 308 18.84 12.27 -12.85
C THR A 308 19.30 13.73 -13.02
N GLY A 309 19.63 14.40 -11.92
CA GLY A 309 20.06 15.81 -11.93
C GLY A 309 18.89 16.79 -12.02
N ALA A 310 19.15 17.99 -12.55
CA ALA A 310 18.23 19.12 -12.42
C ALA A 310 16.91 18.99 -13.19
N ALA A 311 16.86 18.15 -14.22
CA ALA A 311 15.72 17.96 -15.13
C ALA A 311 15.07 16.56 -15.06
N GLY A 312 15.46 15.77 -14.06
CA GLY A 312 15.13 14.35 -13.97
C GLY A 312 14.31 13.98 -12.74
N THR A 313 14.58 12.80 -12.19
CA THR A 313 14.04 12.31 -10.92
C THR A 313 14.08 13.38 -9.84
N VAL A 314 12.95 13.60 -9.17
CA VAL A 314 12.75 14.75 -8.27
C VAL A 314 12.02 14.35 -6.98
N ASN A 315 12.52 14.83 -5.84
CA ASN A 315 11.78 14.81 -4.58
C ASN A 315 10.83 16.02 -4.53
N LEU A 316 9.53 15.78 -4.62
CA LEU A 316 8.54 16.86 -4.59
C LEU A 316 8.48 17.57 -3.24
N ALA A 317 8.77 16.90 -2.12
CA ALA A 317 8.79 17.55 -0.82
C ALA A 317 9.84 18.68 -0.78
N ARG A 318 11.04 18.45 -1.33
CA ARG A 318 12.10 19.47 -1.42
C ARG A 318 11.64 20.68 -2.24
N LYS A 319 11.06 20.42 -3.43
CA LYS A 319 10.52 21.48 -4.31
C LYS A 319 9.43 22.30 -3.64
N ILE A 320 8.56 21.66 -2.87
CA ILE A 320 7.47 22.33 -2.15
C ILE A 320 7.99 23.18 -1.00
N VAL A 321 8.94 22.67 -0.20
CA VAL A 321 9.55 23.45 0.88
C VAL A 321 10.33 24.64 0.32
N ASP A 322 10.99 24.51 -0.83
CA ASP A 322 11.67 25.63 -1.49
C ASP A 322 10.70 26.70 -2.00
N ALA A 323 9.55 26.27 -2.55
CA ALA A 323 8.52 27.18 -3.05
C ALA A 323 7.71 27.86 -1.92
N ILE A 324 7.59 27.20 -0.76
CA ILE A 324 6.83 27.65 0.40
C ILE A 324 7.67 27.44 1.68
N PRO A 325 8.76 28.21 1.88
CA PRO A 325 9.67 28.02 3.02
C PRO A 325 9.00 28.38 4.36
N ALA A 326 8.11 29.37 4.35
CA ALA A 326 7.36 29.83 5.52
C ALA A 326 5.85 29.76 5.22
N PRO A 327 5.17 28.64 5.52
CA PRO A 327 3.73 28.52 5.31
C PRO A 327 2.95 29.52 6.18
N THR A 328 1.73 29.83 5.76
CA THR A 328 0.76 30.61 6.53
C THR A 328 -0.63 30.02 6.34
N ALA A 329 -1.63 30.44 7.13
CA ALA A 329 -3.02 30.03 6.92
C ALA A 329 -3.55 30.38 5.52
N ALA A 330 -3.09 31.49 4.94
CA ALA A 330 -3.46 31.95 3.59
C ALA A 330 -2.67 31.26 2.48
N SER A 331 -1.45 30.81 2.77
CA SER A 331 -0.56 30.10 1.84
C SER A 331 0.01 28.85 2.53
N PRO A 332 -0.83 27.83 2.75
CA PRO A 332 -0.43 26.63 3.48
C PRO A 332 0.54 25.79 2.64
N ARG A 333 1.38 25.02 3.32
CA ARG A 333 2.22 24.00 2.69
C ARG A 333 1.58 22.63 2.88
N PHE A 334 1.29 21.96 1.77
CA PHE A 334 0.86 20.57 1.75
C PHE A 334 1.83 19.73 0.94
N ILE A 335 2.42 18.75 1.60
CA ILE A 335 3.27 17.73 1.01
C ILE A 335 2.35 16.58 0.59
N PRO A 336 2.48 16.05 -0.63
CA PRO A 336 1.65 14.93 -1.09
C PRO A 336 1.77 13.69 -0.19
N GLY A 337 2.97 13.50 0.38
CA GLY A 337 3.38 12.40 1.26
C GLY A 337 3.38 11.05 0.55
N GLU A 338 2.20 10.61 0.13
CA GLU A 338 1.95 9.38 -0.60
C GLU A 338 1.45 9.70 -2.02
N LEU A 339 2.35 9.67 -3.00
CA LEU A 339 1.99 9.91 -4.40
C LEU A 339 1.21 8.72 -4.96
N SER A 340 -0.08 8.94 -5.21
CA SER A 340 -0.99 7.89 -5.67
C SER A 340 -1.06 7.78 -7.19
N ASP A 341 -1.02 8.91 -7.91
CA ASP A 341 -1.13 8.93 -9.37
C ASP A 341 -0.52 10.22 -9.97
N ILE A 342 -0.23 10.19 -11.27
CA ILE A 342 0.26 11.33 -12.06
C ILE A 342 -0.29 11.23 -13.50
N ASP A 343 -0.67 12.37 -14.08
CA ASP A 343 -1.02 12.46 -15.49
C ASP A 343 -0.46 13.73 -16.13
N PHE A 344 -0.38 13.75 -17.46
CA PHE A 344 0.21 14.85 -18.22
C PHE A 344 -0.81 15.58 -19.09
N VAL A 345 -0.65 16.90 -19.20
CA VAL A 345 -1.28 17.66 -20.27
C VAL A 345 -0.65 17.22 -21.59
N LYS A 346 -1.48 16.79 -22.54
CA LYS A 346 -1.04 16.21 -23.82
C LYS A 346 -0.09 17.18 -24.54
N ASP A 347 0.94 16.62 -25.18
CA ASP A 347 1.96 17.35 -25.95
C ASP A 347 2.69 18.45 -25.17
N SER A 348 2.81 18.28 -23.85
CA SER A 348 3.48 19.21 -22.96
C SER A 348 4.45 18.51 -22.00
N ASN A 349 5.26 19.29 -21.29
CA ASN A 349 6.08 18.82 -20.18
C ASN A 349 5.45 19.09 -18.80
N VAL A 350 4.15 19.34 -18.75
CA VAL A 350 3.41 19.68 -17.54
C VAL A 350 2.61 18.46 -17.08
N GLY A 351 3.02 17.92 -15.94
CA GLY A 351 2.31 16.86 -15.24
C GLY A 351 1.58 17.37 -14.00
N TYR A 352 0.58 16.64 -13.55
CA TYR A 352 -0.07 16.86 -12.27
C TYR A 352 -0.02 15.58 -11.45
N ALA A 353 0.69 15.65 -10.32
CA ALA A 353 0.82 14.54 -9.38
C ALA A 353 -0.12 14.75 -8.20
N ILE A 354 -0.82 13.71 -7.78
CA ILE A 354 -1.71 13.74 -6.62
C ILE A 354 -1.13 12.95 -5.45
N GLY A 355 -1.39 13.39 -4.22
CA GLY A 355 -1.02 12.60 -3.05
C GLY A 355 -2.05 12.64 -1.93
N ARG A 356 -2.27 11.45 -1.35
CA ARG A 356 -3.37 11.20 -0.42
C ARG A 356 -3.11 11.70 1.00
N ALA A 357 -1.87 11.72 1.46
CA ALA A 357 -1.55 12.23 2.79
C ALA A 357 -1.82 13.74 2.89
N GLY A 358 -1.45 14.50 1.85
CA GLY A 358 -1.67 15.95 1.78
C GLY A 358 -3.02 16.40 1.23
N ASP A 359 -3.86 15.48 0.74
CA ASP A 359 -5.07 15.80 -0.04
C ASP A 359 -4.79 16.95 -1.05
N VAL A 360 -3.75 16.78 -1.86
CA VAL A 360 -3.17 17.84 -2.69
C VAL A 360 -2.87 17.35 -4.09
N MET A 361 -3.01 18.26 -5.06
CA MET A 361 -2.55 18.09 -6.44
C MET A 361 -1.43 19.11 -6.71
N VAL A 362 -0.32 18.61 -7.26
CA VAL A 362 0.90 19.38 -7.53
C VAL A 362 1.09 19.45 -9.03
N ARG A 363 1.02 20.66 -9.58
CA ARG A 363 1.48 20.93 -10.94
C ARG A 363 3.01 20.84 -10.97
N VAL A 364 3.57 20.03 -11.86
CA VAL A 364 5.01 19.83 -12.04
C VAL A 364 5.37 20.10 -13.49
N THR A 365 6.35 20.96 -13.75
CA THR A 365 6.88 21.24 -15.08
C THR A 365 8.27 20.64 -15.20
N PHE A 366 8.44 19.64 -16.05
CA PHE A 366 9.72 18.98 -16.31
C PHE A 366 10.45 19.69 -17.46
N GLY A 367 11.16 20.76 -17.14
CA GLY A 367 11.97 21.51 -18.10
C GLY A 367 13.25 20.78 -18.52
N ILE A 368 14.01 21.38 -19.45
CA ILE A 368 15.28 20.82 -19.95
C ILE A 368 16.40 20.93 -18.90
N SER A 369 16.34 21.94 -18.04
CA SER A 369 17.38 22.25 -17.04
C SER A 369 16.88 22.30 -15.60
N SER A 370 15.56 22.24 -15.39
CA SER A 370 14.93 22.34 -14.07
C SER A 370 13.63 21.54 -14.04
N VAL A 371 13.29 21.03 -12.85
CA VAL A 371 11.92 20.65 -12.51
C VAL A 371 11.33 21.69 -11.58
N ASP A 372 10.22 22.30 -12.01
CA ASP A 372 9.54 23.38 -11.31
C ASP A 372 8.14 22.93 -10.87
N ILE A 373 7.60 23.56 -9.83
CA ILE A 373 6.25 23.26 -9.33
C ILE A 373 5.36 24.50 -9.29
N GLY A 374 4.05 24.25 -9.35
CA GLY A 374 3.02 25.27 -9.29
C GLY A 374 2.86 26.05 -10.58
N SER A 375 2.19 27.18 -10.47
CA SER A 375 1.83 28.11 -11.53
C SER A 375 2.03 29.57 -11.06
N THR A 376 1.55 30.52 -11.85
CA THR A 376 1.45 31.93 -11.43
C THR A 376 0.24 32.16 -10.52
N GLN A 377 -0.79 31.30 -10.59
CA GLN A 377 -2.02 31.38 -9.78
C GLN A 377 -1.77 30.87 -8.35
N ASN A 378 -1.11 29.72 -8.22
CA ASN A 378 -0.81 29.11 -6.93
C ASN A 378 0.38 28.14 -7.00
N LYS A 379 0.88 27.74 -5.83
CA LYS A 379 1.97 26.74 -5.73
C LYS A 379 1.45 25.32 -5.64
N LEU A 380 0.26 25.13 -5.09
CA LEU A 380 -0.38 23.85 -4.82
C LEU A 380 -1.89 23.99 -5.03
N ILE A 381 -2.55 22.91 -5.42
CA ILE A 381 -4.01 22.82 -5.53
C ILE A 381 -4.52 22.01 -4.33
N ASP A 382 -5.20 22.69 -3.39
CA ASP A 382 -5.78 22.08 -2.18
C ASP A 382 -7.08 21.33 -2.54
N LEU A 383 -7.05 20.00 -2.51
CA LEU A 383 -8.19 19.15 -2.89
C LEU A 383 -9.17 18.93 -1.74
N ALA A 384 -8.72 18.96 -0.47
CA ALA A 384 -9.63 18.92 0.68
C ALA A 384 -10.29 20.28 0.98
N GLY A 385 -10.01 21.30 0.16
CA GLY A 385 -10.41 22.69 0.36
C GLY A 385 -11.84 23.04 -0.09
N ASN A 386 -12.33 24.14 0.50
CA ASN A 386 -13.65 24.79 0.37
C ASN A 386 -14.88 23.91 0.58
N ASP A 387 -15.48 24.01 1.77
CA ASP A 387 -16.74 23.34 2.11
C ASP A 387 -17.90 23.65 1.13
N THR A 388 -17.86 24.79 0.43
CA THR A 388 -18.84 25.15 -0.60
C THR A 388 -18.72 24.31 -1.87
N VAL A 389 -17.50 23.92 -2.26
CA VAL A 389 -17.22 23.11 -3.45
C VAL A 389 -17.32 21.60 -3.14
N GLY A 390 -17.20 21.25 -1.86
CA GLY A 390 -17.08 19.89 -1.36
C GLY A 390 -15.63 19.45 -1.25
N LYS A 391 -15.35 18.42 -0.45
CA LYS A 391 -13.98 17.95 -0.20
C LYS A 391 -13.62 16.78 -1.09
N CYS A 392 -12.41 16.79 -1.62
CA CYS A 392 -11.76 15.64 -2.19
C CYS A 392 -10.67 15.13 -1.24
N GLN A 393 -10.94 14.02 -0.55
CA GLN A 393 -9.99 13.43 0.39
C GLN A 393 -9.59 12.02 -0.03
N GLY A 394 -8.32 11.68 0.20
CA GLY A 394 -7.71 10.47 -0.32
C GLY A 394 -7.77 10.39 -1.85
N PRO A 395 -7.20 11.35 -2.59
CA PRO A 395 -7.09 11.26 -4.04
C PRO A 395 -6.29 10.01 -4.44
N THR A 396 -6.86 9.14 -5.28
CA THR A 396 -6.28 7.82 -5.66
C THR A 396 -6.11 7.62 -7.15
N GLY A 397 -6.63 8.52 -7.98
CA GLY A 397 -6.46 8.49 -9.43
C GLY A 397 -6.75 9.86 -10.02
N ILE A 398 -6.09 10.18 -11.13
CA ILE A 398 -6.30 11.41 -11.89
C ILE A 398 -6.39 11.09 -13.37
N VAL A 399 -7.20 11.82 -14.13
CA VAL A 399 -7.13 11.86 -15.61
C VAL A 399 -7.28 13.29 -16.11
N ILE A 400 -6.47 13.69 -17.11
CA ILE A 400 -6.49 15.04 -17.68
C ILE A 400 -7.26 15.08 -19.00
N ASP A 401 -8.30 15.91 -19.03
CA ASP A 401 -8.97 16.35 -20.25
C ASP A 401 -8.27 17.62 -20.75
N THR A 402 -7.31 17.45 -21.67
CA THR A 402 -6.49 18.56 -22.18
C THR A 402 -7.33 19.59 -22.95
N GLU A 403 -8.34 19.15 -23.71
CA GLU A 403 -9.19 20.06 -24.51
C GLU A 403 -10.18 20.81 -23.63
N GLY A 404 -10.76 20.13 -22.63
CA GLY A 404 -11.60 20.77 -21.62
C GLY A 404 -10.83 21.58 -20.57
N GLN A 405 -9.49 21.63 -20.65
CA GLN A 405 -8.60 22.27 -19.68
C GLN A 405 -8.91 21.92 -18.21
N ARG A 406 -9.18 20.64 -17.95
CA ARG A 406 -9.60 20.16 -16.64
C ARG A 406 -9.00 18.81 -16.29
N ALA A 407 -8.98 18.50 -15.00
CA ALA A 407 -8.66 17.17 -14.52
C ALA A 407 -9.81 16.61 -13.69
N TYR A 408 -9.96 15.29 -13.75
CA TYR A 408 -10.87 14.53 -12.92
C TYR A 408 -10.08 13.71 -11.91
N VAL A 409 -10.42 13.82 -10.63
CA VAL A 409 -9.70 13.15 -9.54
C VAL A 409 -10.65 12.26 -8.74
N ASN A 410 -10.28 11.00 -8.54
CA ASN A 410 -11.03 10.06 -7.70
C ASN A 410 -10.73 10.30 -6.21
N CYS A 411 -11.72 10.78 -5.49
CA CYS A 411 -11.63 11.11 -4.06
C CYS A 411 -12.20 9.95 -3.24
N TRP A 412 -11.34 8.98 -2.94
CA TRP A 412 -11.75 7.70 -2.36
C TRP A 412 -12.48 7.86 -1.03
N LEU A 413 -11.96 8.69 -0.11
CA LEU A 413 -12.49 8.80 1.24
C LEU A 413 -13.80 9.59 1.30
N THR A 414 -13.97 10.58 0.43
CA THR A 414 -15.22 11.36 0.35
C THR A 414 -16.24 10.76 -0.61
N ARG A 415 -15.88 9.71 -1.38
CA ARG A 415 -16.72 9.04 -2.39
C ARG A 415 -17.23 10.02 -3.45
N ARG A 416 -16.31 10.81 -4.00
CA ARG A 416 -16.60 11.84 -5.00
C ARG A 416 -15.62 11.80 -6.16
N LEU A 417 -16.08 12.31 -7.29
CA LEU A 417 -15.25 12.77 -8.39
C LEU A 417 -15.02 14.28 -8.22
N ALA A 418 -13.77 14.71 -8.10
CA ALA A 418 -13.43 16.13 -8.13
C ALA A 418 -13.12 16.59 -9.56
N ILE A 419 -13.57 17.80 -9.87
CA ILE A 419 -13.31 18.50 -11.13
C ILE A 419 -12.40 19.67 -10.82
N VAL A 420 -11.21 19.65 -11.41
CA VAL A 420 -10.16 20.67 -11.23
C VAL A 420 -10.00 21.44 -12.53
N ASP A 421 -10.20 22.75 -12.48
CA ASP A 421 -9.92 23.64 -13.59
C ASP A 421 -8.41 23.89 -13.67
N LEU A 422 -7.79 23.52 -14.80
CA LEU A 422 -6.35 23.64 -15.01
C LEU A 422 -5.93 25.05 -15.44
N ALA A 423 -6.83 25.89 -15.94
CA ALA A 423 -6.51 27.29 -16.21
C ALA A 423 -6.53 28.11 -14.92
N ALA A 424 -7.56 27.91 -14.08
CA ALA A 424 -7.71 28.56 -12.79
C ALA A 424 -6.87 27.91 -11.67
N GLN A 425 -6.34 26.71 -11.92
CA GLN A 425 -5.52 25.94 -10.97
C GLN A 425 -6.26 25.64 -9.65
N GLN A 426 -7.55 25.34 -9.71
CA GLN A 426 -8.36 25.11 -8.50
C GLN A 426 -9.45 24.09 -8.74
N MET A 427 -9.84 23.39 -7.67
CA MET A 427 -11.04 22.55 -7.69
C MET A 427 -12.27 23.45 -7.76
N THR A 428 -13.14 23.20 -8.73
CA THR A 428 -14.33 24.03 -9.00
C THR A 428 -15.62 23.31 -8.64
N GLN A 429 -15.62 21.98 -8.68
CA GLN A 429 -16.81 21.17 -8.41
C GLN A 429 -16.43 19.78 -7.89
N THR A 430 -17.35 19.15 -7.16
CA THR A 430 -17.32 17.73 -6.86
C THR A 430 -18.67 17.07 -7.14
N ALA A 431 -18.66 15.85 -7.67
CA ALA A 431 -19.85 15.05 -7.93
C ALA A 431 -19.80 13.76 -7.09
N GLU A 432 -20.92 13.33 -6.53
CA GLU A 432 -20.98 12.09 -5.74
C GLU A 432 -20.75 10.88 -6.65
N SER A 433 -19.75 10.04 -6.34
CA SER A 433 -19.52 8.78 -7.04
C SER A 433 -20.27 7.64 -6.39
N ALA A 434 -20.23 7.52 -5.07
CA ALA A 434 -20.98 6.54 -4.30
C ALA A 434 -21.59 7.17 -3.03
N PRO A 435 -22.66 6.61 -2.45
CA PRO A 435 -23.25 7.12 -1.22
C PRO A 435 -22.24 7.14 -0.09
N ALA A 436 -22.32 8.14 0.79
CA ALA A 436 -21.55 8.13 2.04
C ALA A 436 -22.00 6.98 2.97
N PRO A 437 -21.13 6.50 3.87
CA PRO A 437 -21.48 5.54 4.93
C PRO A 437 -22.77 5.89 5.69
N ALA A 438 -23.71 4.95 5.79
CA ALA A 438 -25.06 5.24 6.27
C ALA A 438 -25.19 5.11 7.80
N ASN A 439 -24.53 4.11 8.40
CA ASN A 439 -24.63 3.82 9.83
C ASN A 439 -23.37 4.23 10.61
N ALA A 440 -23.50 4.33 11.94
CA ALA A 440 -22.42 4.80 12.82
C ALA A 440 -21.15 3.94 12.76
N ALA A 441 -21.28 2.63 12.55
CA ALA A 441 -20.13 1.71 12.47
C ALA A 441 -19.34 1.94 11.17
N GLU A 442 -20.03 2.04 10.03
CA GLU A 442 -19.38 2.36 8.75
C GLU A 442 -18.79 3.78 8.75
N GLN A 443 -19.45 4.73 9.41
CA GLN A 443 -18.91 6.07 9.59
C GLN A 443 -17.64 6.08 10.44
N SER A 444 -17.57 5.22 11.47
CA SER A 444 -16.37 5.03 12.29
C SER A 444 -15.21 4.45 11.45
N VAL A 445 -15.47 3.43 10.64
CA VAL A 445 -14.49 2.90 9.67
C VAL A 445 -13.99 4.00 8.73
N ALA A 446 -14.90 4.82 8.17
CA ALA A 446 -14.52 5.88 7.24
C ALA A 446 -13.70 7.00 7.89
N ARG A 447 -14.04 7.40 9.13
CA ARG A 447 -13.22 8.36 9.90
C ARG A 447 -11.85 7.80 10.24
N GLY A 448 -11.79 6.53 10.66
CA GLY A 448 -10.55 5.85 10.99
C GLY A 448 -9.62 5.74 9.80
N ARG A 449 -10.19 5.32 8.65
CA ARG A 449 -9.46 5.29 7.39
C ARG A 449 -8.94 6.66 6.98
N ARG A 450 -9.75 7.71 7.17
CA ARG A 450 -9.31 9.08 6.91
C ARG A 450 -8.13 9.45 7.80
N PHE A 451 -8.20 9.18 9.10
CA PHE A 451 -7.08 9.43 10.01
C PHE A 451 -5.84 8.59 9.64
N TYR A 452 -6.03 7.37 9.14
CA TYR A 452 -4.97 6.45 8.74
C TYR A 452 -4.18 6.93 7.52
N PHE A 453 -4.87 7.45 6.49
CA PHE A 453 -4.26 7.82 5.21
C PHE A 453 -4.08 9.34 5.03
N THR A 454 -4.37 10.15 6.05
CA THR A 454 -4.13 11.59 6.01
C THR A 454 -2.89 11.95 6.82
N GLY A 455 -2.10 12.87 6.31
CA GLY A 455 -1.09 13.58 7.07
C GLY A 455 -1.55 14.99 7.49
N ARG A 456 -2.79 15.37 7.19
CA ARG A 456 -3.36 16.67 7.59
C ARG A 456 -3.96 16.61 9.00
N GLY A 457 -4.62 17.68 9.40
CA GLY A 457 -5.35 17.70 10.66
C GLY A 457 -4.40 17.68 11.86
N ARG A 458 -4.66 16.77 12.82
CA ARG A 458 -3.83 16.56 14.01
C ARG A 458 -2.61 15.67 13.77
N TRP A 459 -2.47 15.06 12.59
CA TRP A 459 -1.51 13.97 12.37
C TRP A 459 -0.05 14.42 12.27
N SER A 460 0.26 15.33 11.35
CA SER A 460 1.64 15.80 11.14
C SER A 460 1.86 17.22 11.67
N ASN A 461 3.12 17.62 11.73
CA ASN A 461 3.52 19.00 11.97
C ASN A 461 2.75 19.93 11.05
N ALA A 462 2.07 20.92 11.65
CA ALA A 462 1.25 21.90 10.95
C ALA A 462 2.06 23.11 10.45
N GLY A 463 3.30 23.28 10.93
CA GLY A 463 4.05 24.51 10.74
C GLY A 463 3.20 25.71 11.13
N SER A 464 2.89 26.54 10.13
CA SER A 464 2.04 27.72 10.28
C SER A 464 0.81 27.68 9.37
N ASN A 465 0.33 26.48 9.01
CA ASN A 465 -0.88 26.27 8.19
C ASN A 465 -2.20 26.74 8.84
N GLY A 466 -2.17 27.13 10.12
CA GLY A 466 -3.35 27.56 10.87
C GLY A 466 -4.40 26.45 11.00
N ALA A 467 -5.68 26.81 10.86
CA ALA A 467 -6.81 25.89 11.01
C ALA A 467 -6.84 24.72 10.01
N LYS A 468 -5.96 24.70 9.00
CA LYS A 468 -5.83 23.56 8.06
C LYS A 468 -4.99 22.40 8.63
N GLY A 469 -4.23 22.63 9.71
CA GLY A 469 -3.47 21.60 10.41
C GLY A 469 -2.23 21.09 9.67
N GLY A 470 -1.90 19.82 9.91
CA GLY A 470 -0.72 19.13 9.41
C GLY A 470 -0.39 19.36 7.94
N GLU A 471 0.91 19.46 7.63
CA GLU A 471 1.45 19.64 6.28
C GLU A 471 1.31 18.40 5.39
N GLY A 472 0.87 17.22 5.87
CA GLY A 472 0.64 16.08 4.98
C GLY A 472 1.87 15.22 4.66
N TRP A 473 2.97 15.37 5.41
CA TRP A 473 4.25 14.74 5.05
C TRP A 473 4.19 13.22 4.94
N SER A 474 3.48 12.58 5.86
CA SER A 474 3.29 11.14 5.92
C SER A 474 1.99 10.82 6.65
N SER A 475 1.56 9.57 6.54
CA SER A 475 0.44 8.98 7.27
C SER A 475 0.81 7.56 7.72
N CYS A 476 -0.08 6.83 8.42
CA CYS A 476 0.10 5.38 8.61
C CYS A 476 0.29 4.68 7.26
N GLY A 477 -0.48 5.10 6.26
CA GLY A 477 -0.46 4.57 4.90
C GLY A 477 0.89 4.67 4.19
N SER A 478 1.74 5.61 4.59
CA SER A 478 3.08 5.76 4.00
C SER A 478 3.97 4.55 4.24
N CYS A 479 3.86 3.91 5.42
CA CYS A 479 4.57 2.67 5.74
C CYS A 479 3.66 1.44 5.64
N HIS A 480 2.34 1.64 5.67
CA HIS A 480 1.35 0.58 5.57
C HIS A 480 0.43 0.77 4.36
N PRO A 481 0.94 0.61 3.13
CA PRO A 481 0.13 0.76 1.93
C PRO A 481 -1.03 -0.23 1.96
N ASP A 482 -2.26 0.27 1.75
CA ASP A 482 -3.51 -0.51 1.83
C ASP A 482 -3.74 -1.18 3.20
N GLY A 483 -3.03 -0.74 4.25
CA GLY A 483 -3.02 -1.40 5.56
C GLY A 483 -2.02 -2.56 5.69
N LEU A 484 -1.20 -2.80 4.67
CA LEU A 484 -0.24 -3.90 4.65
C LEU A 484 1.16 -3.43 5.07
N THR A 485 2.22 -4.00 4.54
CA THR A 485 3.61 -3.61 4.82
C THR A 485 4.24 -2.91 3.62
N ASP A 486 5.11 -1.94 3.86
CA ASP A 486 5.99 -1.34 2.86
C ASP A 486 7.26 -2.17 2.59
N ASN A 487 7.42 -3.28 3.31
CA ASN A 487 8.60 -4.14 3.32
C ASN A 487 9.90 -3.47 3.73
N ILE A 488 9.87 -2.30 4.36
CA ILE A 488 11.09 -1.61 4.82
C ILE A 488 11.47 -2.03 6.23
N THR A 489 12.78 -2.22 6.44
CA THR A 489 13.38 -2.32 7.77
C THR A 489 13.78 -0.93 8.27
N TRP A 490 13.01 -0.36 9.20
CA TRP A 490 13.25 0.97 9.78
C TRP A 490 14.19 0.90 10.99
N VAL A 491 15.14 1.83 11.10
CA VAL A 491 16.05 1.91 12.26
C VAL A 491 15.48 2.85 13.31
N PHE A 492 15.06 2.27 14.43
CA PHE A 492 14.64 3.01 15.61
C PHE A 492 15.75 3.06 16.65
N ALA A 493 15.55 3.81 17.73
CA ALA A 493 16.43 3.75 18.89
C ALA A 493 16.55 2.33 19.45
N SER A 494 15.53 1.49 19.29
CA SER A 494 15.53 0.07 19.68
C SER A 494 16.23 -0.87 18.69
N GLY A 495 16.76 -0.35 17.58
CA GLY A 495 17.29 -1.15 16.48
C GLY A 495 16.35 -1.30 15.29
N PRO A 496 16.77 -2.12 14.30
CA PRO A 496 16.03 -2.34 13.07
C PRO A 496 14.71 -3.07 13.35
N ARG A 497 13.61 -2.54 12.80
CA ARG A 497 12.27 -3.13 12.81
C ARG A 497 11.66 -3.06 11.42
N GLN A 498 11.44 -4.22 10.84
CA GLN A 498 10.65 -4.40 9.63
C GLN A 498 9.21 -3.98 9.90
N THR A 499 8.58 -3.28 8.96
CA THR A 499 7.19 -2.86 9.10
C THR A 499 6.24 -4.06 9.15
N THR A 500 5.62 -4.32 10.30
CA THR A 500 4.64 -5.40 10.40
C THR A 500 3.37 -5.07 9.62
N SER A 501 2.87 -6.00 8.81
CA SER A 501 1.55 -5.86 8.18
C SER A 501 0.42 -5.79 9.23
N GLN A 502 -0.67 -5.05 8.95
CA GLN A 502 -1.80 -4.87 9.88
C GLN A 502 -2.97 -5.82 9.63
N ASP A 503 -2.95 -6.58 8.54
CA ASP A 503 -3.91 -7.65 8.24
C ASP A 503 -3.94 -8.75 9.32
N GLY A 504 -2.81 -8.99 9.99
CA GLY A 504 -2.69 -9.89 11.13
C GLY A 504 -2.95 -9.24 12.49
N THR A 505 -3.36 -7.97 12.55
CA THR A 505 -3.61 -7.28 13.82
C THR A 505 -4.88 -7.79 14.51
N PHE A 506 -5.89 -8.13 13.72
CA PHE A 506 -7.12 -8.78 14.18
C PHE A 506 -7.28 -10.14 13.49
N SER A 507 -7.79 -11.15 14.21
CA SER A 507 -8.06 -12.47 13.62
C SER A 507 -9.25 -12.43 12.64
N HIS A 508 -9.24 -13.29 11.62
CA HIS A 508 -10.32 -13.40 10.62
C HIS A 508 -11.16 -14.68 10.72
N GLY A 509 -10.78 -15.59 11.63
CA GLY A 509 -11.54 -16.81 11.91
C GLY A 509 -12.95 -16.55 12.49
N ALA A 510 -13.71 -17.64 12.67
CA ALA A 510 -15.09 -17.55 13.16
C ALA A 510 -15.19 -16.94 14.58
N GLY A 511 -16.17 -16.07 14.76
CA GLY A 511 -16.44 -15.38 16.04
C GLY A 511 -15.91 -13.94 16.08
N PRO A 512 -15.93 -13.29 17.26
CA PRO A 512 -15.39 -11.94 17.41
C PRO A 512 -13.89 -11.91 17.11
N GLN A 513 -13.45 -10.94 16.30
CA GLN A 513 -12.05 -10.78 16.00
C GLN A 513 -11.24 -10.51 17.27
N LYS A 514 -10.10 -11.19 17.41
CA LYS A 514 -9.16 -11.04 18.53
C LYS A 514 -7.96 -10.23 18.08
N MET A 515 -7.58 -9.26 18.90
CA MET A 515 -6.42 -8.41 18.64
C MET A 515 -5.14 -9.11 19.11
N ARG A 516 -4.06 -9.07 18.34
CA ARG A 516 -2.72 -9.45 18.82
C ARG A 516 -2.07 -8.33 19.64
N MET A 517 -1.04 -8.66 20.41
CA MET A 517 -0.13 -7.60 20.88
C MET A 517 0.51 -6.91 19.67
N LEU A 518 0.85 -5.63 19.79
CA LEU A 518 1.38 -4.83 18.69
C LEU A 518 2.90 -4.68 18.79
N ASN A 519 3.53 -4.36 17.65
CA ASN A 519 4.98 -4.27 17.45
C ASN A 519 5.70 -5.63 17.63
N TRP A 520 6.93 -5.74 17.12
CA TRP A 520 7.76 -6.95 17.21
C TRP A 520 8.11 -7.32 18.65
N THR A 521 8.32 -6.35 19.53
CA THR A 521 8.69 -6.58 20.93
C THR A 521 7.50 -6.73 21.87
N GLY A 522 6.26 -6.61 21.36
CA GLY A 522 5.04 -6.77 22.16
C GLY A 522 4.86 -5.71 23.24
N ILE A 523 5.32 -4.48 22.99
CA ILE A 523 5.33 -3.38 23.96
C ILE A 523 4.05 -2.53 23.96
N PHE A 524 3.14 -2.78 23.02
CA PHE A 524 1.89 -2.05 22.84
C PHE A 524 0.72 -3.03 22.84
N ASP A 525 -0.32 -2.71 23.62
CA ASP A 525 -1.54 -3.49 23.79
C ASP A 525 -2.77 -2.83 23.15
N GLU A 526 -2.62 -1.60 22.63
CA GLU A 526 -3.67 -0.89 21.90
C GLU A 526 -3.09 0.04 20.83
N HIS A 527 -3.87 0.34 19.78
CA HIS A 527 -3.43 1.32 18.78
C HIS A 527 -3.25 2.72 19.37
N HIS A 528 -3.95 3.03 20.48
CA HIS A 528 -3.81 4.29 21.19
C HIS A 528 -2.37 4.53 21.64
N ASP A 529 -1.54 3.49 21.86
CA ASP A 529 -0.13 3.62 22.20
C ASP A 529 0.73 4.30 21.13
N PHE A 530 0.26 4.32 19.88
CA PHE A 530 0.92 5.04 18.79
C PHE A 530 0.70 6.55 18.84
N GLU A 531 0.01 7.08 19.87
CA GLU A 531 -0.13 8.52 20.10
C GLU A 531 1.21 9.25 20.22
N ARG A 532 2.27 8.58 20.71
CA ARG A 532 3.62 9.16 20.69
C ARG A 532 4.20 9.25 19.30
N ASN A 533 3.90 8.31 18.40
CA ASN A 533 4.38 8.36 17.02
C ASN A 533 3.81 9.58 16.28
N THR A 534 2.53 9.90 16.45
CA THR A 534 1.90 11.07 15.82
C THR A 534 2.51 12.39 16.31
N ARG A 535 2.92 12.45 17.58
CA ARG A 535 3.49 13.66 18.18
C ARG A 535 5.00 13.78 17.97
N ASP A 536 5.75 12.74 18.31
CA ASP A 536 7.21 12.79 18.39
C ASP A 536 7.87 12.50 17.03
N VAL A 537 7.24 11.64 16.21
CA VAL A 537 7.75 11.32 14.86
C VAL A 537 7.09 12.23 13.83
N SER A 538 5.76 12.21 13.71
CA SER A 538 5.03 13.00 12.70
C SER A 538 4.97 14.50 13.03
N GLY A 539 5.19 14.89 14.29
CA GLY A 539 5.20 16.30 14.73
C GLY A 539 3.81 16.91 14.92
N GLY A 540 2.74 16.12 14.89
CA GLY A 540 1.37 16.59 15.02
C GLY A 540 0.92 16.80 16.47
N LEU A 541 -0.36 17.16 16.63
CA LEU A 541 -1.00 17.34 17.94
C LEU A 541 -1.32 15.99 18.61
N GLY A 542 -1.47 14.94 17.80
CA GLY A 542 -2.00 13.64 18.23
C GLY A 542 -3.52 13.64 18.39
N ALA A 543 -4.13 12.48 18.61
CA ALA A 543 -5.58 12.30 18.71
C ALA A 543 -6.19 12.81 20.03
N ILE A 544 -5.37 12.97 21.08
CA ILE A 544 -5.85 13.30 22.44
C ILE A 544 -5.49 14.75 22.78
N THR A 545 -6.43 15.66 22.54
CA THR A 545 -6.27 17.12 22.69
C THR A 545 -7.32 17.73 23.62
N THR A 546 -7.03 18.93 24.12
CA THR A 546 -7.97 19.83 24.81
C THR A 546 -8.08 21.13 24.02
N ALA A 547 -9.14 21.89 24.29
CA ALA A 547 -9.30 23.26 23.80
C ALA A 547 -9.81 24.16 24.95
N PRO A 548 -9.73 25.50 24.84
CA PRO A 548 -10.20 26.39 25.90
C PRO A 548 -11.69 26.22 26.21
N THR A 549 -12.49 25.89 25.20
CA THR A 549 -13.90 25.52 25.33
C THR A 549 -14.24 24.30 24.47
N ALA A 550 -15.31 23.57 24.83
CA ALA A 550 -15.76 22.41 24.04
C ALA A 550 -16.19 22.79 22.61
N ALA A 551 -16.65 24.01 22.38
CA ALA A 551 -17.03 24.51 21.05
C ALA A 551 -15.81 24.78 20.14
N GLU A 552 -14.61 24.90 20.74
CA GLU A 552 -13.35 25.09 20.04
C GLU A 552 -12.65 23.76 19.69
N CYS A 553 -13.22 22.63 20.10
CA CYS A 553 -12.76 21.32 19.65
C CYS A 553 -12.99 21.12 18.14
N ASN A 554 -12.03 20.50 17.45
CA ASN A 554 -11.86 20.45 16.00
C ASN A 554 -11.43 21.78 15.34
N GLN A 555 -11.20 22.85 16.12
CA GLN A 555 -10.49 24.04 15.64
C GLN A 555 -9.00 23.84 15.91
N LEU A 556 -8.28 23.33 14.91
CA LEU A 556 -6.91 22.81 15.06
C LEU A 556 -5.90 23.85 15.58
N ASP A 557 -6.17 25.15 15.39
CA ASP A 557 -5.37 26.26 15.90
C ASP A 557 -5.69 26.64 17.36
N LYS A 558 -6.71 26.03 17.96
CA LYS A 558 -7.13 26.19 19.36
C LYS A 558 -6.84 24.95 20.22
N GLU A 559 -6.61 23.82 19.58
CA GLU A 559 -6.32 22.57 20.27
C GLU A 559 -4.89 22.52 20.82
N THR A 560 -4.73 21.89 21.96
CA THR A 560 -3.43 21.62 22.60
C THR A 560 -3.33 20.14 22.95
N PRO A 561 -2.18 19.48 22.74
CA PRO A 561 -2.00 18.08 23.11
C PRO A 561 -2.09 17.88 24.62
N VAL A 562 -2.82 16.86 25.07
CA VAL A 562 -2.83 16.47 26.49
C VAL A 562 -1.46 15.90 26.89
N SER A 563 -0.94 16.23 28.07
CA SER A 563 0.34 15.69 28.53
C SER A 563 0.33 14.17 28.63
N LEU A 564 1.35 13.51 28.06
CA LEU A 564 1.55 12.05 28.14
C LEU A 564 2.61 11.66 29.17
N VAL A 565 3.05 12.58 30.05
CA VAL A 565 4.11 12.27 31.02
C VAL A 565 3.67 11.13 31.94
N GLY A 566 4.42 10.02 31.91
CA GLY A 566 4.13 8.81 32.69
C GLY A 566 2.93 8.00 32.21
N ILE A 567 2.48 8.16 30.95
CA ILE A 567 1.34 7.45 30.34
C ILE A 567 1.78 6.75 29.02
N GLY A 568 1.16 5.61 28.69
CA GLY A 568 1.35 4.86 27.44
C GLY A 568 2.10 3.53 27.60
N GLY A 569 1.93 2.65 26.62
CA GLY A 569 2.37 1.26 26.66
C GLY A 569 1.62 0.44 27.70
N LEU A 570 2.22 -0.69 28.09
CA LEU A 570 1.65 -1.67 29.04
C LEU A 570 1.48 -1.18 30.51
N GLY A 571 1.41 0.13 30.79
CA GLY A 571 1.45 0.68 32.16
C GLY A 571 0.32 1.65 32.54
N ARG A 572 -0.15 2.49 31.60
CA ARG A 572 -1.33 3.36 31.76
C ARG A 572 -1.95 3.56 30.38
N PRO A 573 -3.17 3.06 30.15
CA PRO A 573 -3.76 3.00 28.82
C PRO A 573 -4.13 4.40 28.32
N LEU A 574 -3.76 4.67 27.07
CA LEU A 574 -4.09 5.92 26.39
C LEU A 574 -5.56 5.98 26.01
N ARG A 575 -6.21 4.83 25.85
CA ARG A 575 -7.66 4.77 25.64
C ARG A 575 -8.46 5.33 26.82
N GLU A 576 -8.10 5.01 28.07
CA GLU A 576 -8.77 5.61 29.22
C GLU A 576 -8.57 7.12 29.28
N LEU A 577 -7.37 7.61 28.92
CA LEU A 577 -7.14 9.04 28.85
C LEU A 577 -8.07 9.69 27.82
N GLN A 578 -8.24 9.09 26.64
CA GLN A 578 -9.21 9.57 25.63
C GLN A 578 -10.66 9.58 26.14
N ASP A 579 -11.00 8.68 27.07
CA ASP A 579 -12.34 8.51 27.64
C ASP A 579 -12.55 9.28 28.97
N ASP A 580 -11.53 9.98 29.47
CA ASP A 580 -11.59 10.68 30.75
C ASP A 580 -12.52 11.89 30.70
N SER A 581 -13.71 11.73 31.27
CA SER A 581 -14.74 12.77 31.37
C SER A 581 -14.45 13.84 32.42
N THR A 582 -13.41 13.67 33.25
CA THR A 582 -13.01 14.66 34.27
C THR A 582 -12.04 15.70 33.71
N THR A 583 -11.39 15.39 32.59
CA THR A 583 -10.52 16.31 31.86
C THR A 583 -11.31 16.94 30.71
N ALA A 584 -11.08 18.23 30.39
CA ALA A 584 -11.75 18.95 29.31
C ALA A 584 -11.26 18.52 27.90
N ILE A 585 -11.22 17.22 27.63
CA ILE A 585 -10.74 16.60 26.40
C ILE A 585 -11.78 16.82 25.30
N CYS A 586 -11.30 17.02 24.07
CA CYS A 586 -12.14 17.29 22.91
C CYS A 586 -12.99 16.11 22.42
N GLY A 587 -12.98 14.97 23.14
CA GLY A 587 -13.87 13.83 22.90
C GLY A 587 -13.64 13.11 21.57
N HIS A 588 -12.53 13.37 20.88
CA HIS A 588 -12.16 12.66 19.65
C HIS A 588 -12.03 11.16 19.93
N LYS A 589 -12.41 10.35 18.94
CA LYS A 589 -12.31 8.89 18.98
C LYS A 589 -11.44 8.38 17.83
N ASP A 590 -10.44 9.16 17.43
CA ASP A 590 -9.63 8.89 16.24
C ASP A 590 -8.96 7.50 16.32
N TRP A 591 -8.47 7.09 17.50
CA TRP A 591 -7.87 5.77 17.69
C TRP A 591 -8.88 4.61 17.76
N ASP A 592 -10.08 4.83 18.31
CA ASP A 592 -11.16 3.82 18.24
C ASP A 592 -11.67 3.68 16.79
N ASP A 593 -11.72 4.78 16.04
CA ASP A 593 -12.04 4.79 14.62
C ASP A 593 -10.94 4.06 13.82
N ILE A 594 -9.65 4.22 14.18
CA ILE A 594 -8.54 3.43 13.61
C ILE A 594 -8.71 1.94 13.91
N ASP A 595 -9.07 1.55 15.14
CA ASP A 595 -9.41 0.16 15.48
C ASP A 595 -10.52 -0.36 14.54
N ALA A 596 -11.58 0.44 14.33
CA ALA A 596 -12.68 0.07 13.43
C ALA A 596 -12.18 -0.12 11.99
N PHE A 597 -11.30 0.75 11.49
CA PHE A 597 -10.72 0.60 10.15
C PHE A 597 -9.80 -0.61 10.03
N VAL A 598 -8.85 -0.80 10.97
CA VAL A 598 -7.86 -1.88 10.90
C VAL A 598 -8.53 -3.26 10.94
N LYS A 599 -9.67 -3.40 11.64
CA LYS A 599 -10.51 -4.62 11.59
C LYS A 599 -11.01 -4.99 10.20
N THR A 600 -11.11 -4.02 9.29
CA THR A 600 -11.56 -4.24 7.90
C THR A 600 -10.45 -4.65 6.96
N ILE A 601 -9.18 -4.48 7.33
CA ILE A 601 -8.03 -4.83 6.49
C ILE A 601 -8.03 -6.34 6.27
N GLN A 602 -8.03 -6.74 5.01
CA GLN A 602 -8.02 -8.15 4.63
C GLN A 602 -6.58 -8.63 4.38
N PRO A 603 -6.24 -9.85 4.80
CA PRO A 603 -5.03 -10.52 4.35
C PRO A 603 -5.00 -10.63 2.83
N PRO A 604 -3.81 -10.51 2.21
CA PRO A 604 -3.62 -10.81 0.81
C PRO A 604 -4.23 -12.14 0.43
N LYS A 605 -4.94 -12.18 -0.71
CA LYS A 605 -5.52 -13.42 -1.21
C LYS A 605 -4.43 -14.45 -1.49
N ALA A 606 -4.75 -15.72 -1.20
CA ALA A 606 -3.88 -16.82 -1.56
C ALA A 606 -3.60 -16.78 -3.06
N ILE A 607 -2.34 -17.04 -3.42
CA ILE A 607 -1.92 -17.24 -4.80
C ILE A 607 -2.82 -18.33 -5.41
N LYS A 608 -3.26 -18.20 -6.66
CA LYS A 608 -4.26 -19.10 -7.25
C LYS A 608 -3.68 -20.46 -7.68
N ALA A 609 -2.35 -20.57 -7.74
CA ALA A 609 -1.63 -21.72 -8.26
C ALA A 609 -1.15 -22.82 -7.28
N PRO A 610 -1.43 -22.84 -5.97
CA PRO A 610 -0.81 -23.85 -5.13
C PRO A 610 -1.57 -25.17 -5.38
N ASP A 611 -0.84 -26.18 -5.85
CA ASP A 611 -1.34 -27.54 -5.96
C ASP A 611 -1.98 -27.91 -4.62
N ALA A 612 -3.30 -28.16 -4.59
CA ALA A 612 -4.01 -28.44 -3.35
C ALA A 612 -3.39 -29.64 -2.60
N ALA A 613 -2.82 -30.61 -3.32
CA ALA A 613 -2.08 -31.71 -2.71
C ALA A 613 -0.75 -31.22 -2.11
N GLN A 614 -0.02 -30.33 -2.78
CA GLN A 614 1.18 -29.67 -2.24
C GLN A 614 0.88 -28.87 -0.98
N VAL A 615 -0.17 -28.05 -0.98
CA VAL A 615 -0.61 -27.31 0.21
C VAL A 615 -0.96 -28.26 1.36
N ALA A 616 -1.68 -29.35 1.07
CA ALA A 616 -2.03 -30.34 2.07
C ALA A 616 -0.79 -31.03 2.66
N ARG A 617 0.20 -31.40 1.82
CA ARG A 617 1.48 -31.94 2.29
C ARG A 617 2.26 -30.90 3.10
N GLY A 618 2.27 -29.63 2.68
CA GLY A 618 2.91 -28.53 3.39
C GLY A 618 2.30 -28.28 4.77
N ARG A 619 0.96 -28.31 4.85
CA ARG A 619 0.22 -28.24 6.11
C ARG A 619 0.57 -29.40 7.05
N GLN A 620 0.80 -30.60 6.50
CA GLN A 620 1.29 -31.73 7.30
C GLN A 620 2.72 -31.47 7.80
N VAL A 621 3.63 -30.98 6.94
CA VAL A 621 5.00 -30.61 7.35
C VAL A 621 5.00 -29.56 8.46
N PHE A 622 4.15 -28.53 8.35
CA PHE A 622 3.96 -27.52 9.38
C PHE A 622 3.49 -28.12 10.71
N THR A 623 2.54 -29.06 10.65
CA THR A 623 1.97 -29.71 11.84
C THR A 623 2.99 -30.65 12.50
N ASP A 624 3.72 -31.44 11.72
CA ASP A 624 4.77 -32.36 12.18
C ASP A 624 5.97 -31.60 12.76
N GLY A 625 6.25 -30.41 12.21
CA GLY A 625 7.24 -29.47 12.72
C GLY A 625 6.85 -28.78 14.02
N GLY A 626 5.60 -28.92 14.47
CA GLY A 626 5.09 -28.27 15.67
C GLY A 626 5.01 -26.74 15.54
N CYS A 627 4.92 -26.19 14.33
CA CYS A 627 4.86 -24.74 14.09
C CYS A 627 3.61 -24.10 14.72
N GLN A 628 2.50 -24.85 14.78
CA GLN A 628 1.23 -24.46 15.42
C GLN A 628 1.36 -24.19 16.93
N LYS A 629 2.47 -24.55 17.57
CA LYS A 629 2.73 -24.22 18.98
C LYS A 629 2.97 -22.73 19.21
N CYS A 630 3.32 -21.99 18.17
CA CYS A 630 3.49 -20.53 18.18
C CYS A 630 2.57 -19.85 17.15
N HIS A 631 2.33 -20.50 16.01
CA HIS A 631 1.51 -19.97 14.93
C HIS A 631 0.16 -20.68 14.80
N GLY A 632 -0.40 -21.17 15.91
CA GLY A 632 -1.73 -21.75 15.97
C GLY A 632 -2.75 -20.77 16.57
N GLY A 633 -4.02 -21.10 16.43
CA GLY A 633 -5.14 -20.33 16.96
C GLY A 633 -5.55 -19.13 16.11
N ALA A 634 -6.40 -18.30 16.71
CA ALA A 634 -6.97 -17.11 16.09
C ALA A 634 -5.87 -16.16 15.61
N GLY A 635 -5.87 -15.82 14.33
CA GLY A 635 -4.88 -14.94 13.72
C GLY A 635 -3.58 -15.64 13.29
N TRP A 636 -3.49 -16.97 13.33
CA TRP A 636 -2.23 -17.72 13.12
C TRP A 636 -1.10 -17.25 14.04
N THR A 637 -1.44 -16.89 15.27
CA THR A 637 -0.50 -16.45 16.29
C THR A 637 -1.01 -16.76 17.69
N VAL A 638 -0.10 -17.16 18.57
CA VAL A 638 -0.35 -17.25 20.02
C VAL A 638 -0.35 -15.90 20.72
N SER A 639 0.16 -14.85 20.07
CA SER A 639 0.16 -13.52 20.63
C SER A 639 -1.22 -12.90 20.52
N ARG A 640 -1.90 -12.78 21.66
CA ARG A 640 -3.25 -12.22 21.73
C ARG A 640 -3.39 -11.34 22.94
N ARG A 641 -4.12 -10.24 22.78
CA ARG A 641 -4.60 -9.43 23.89
C ARG A 641 -5.78 -10.15 24.54
N TYR A 642 -5.65 -10.51 25.81
CA TYR A 642 -6.65 -11.24 26.58
C TYR A 642 -7.32 -10.38 27.67
N PHE A 643 -7.09 -9.08 27.64
CA PHE A 643 -7.61 -8.11 28.61
C PHE A 643 -8.03 -6.80 27.91
N VAL A 644 -8.75 -5.94 28.61
CA VAL A 644 -9.03 -4.56 28.18
C VAL A 644 -8.02 -3.63 28.86
N PRO A 645 -7.25 -2.82 28.12
CA PRO A 645 -6.32 -1.87 28.73
C PRO A 645 -7.06 -0.83 29.57
N THR A 646 -7.06 -1.02 30.89
CA THR A 646 -7.59 -0.07 31.88
C THR A 646 -6.53 0.13 32.97
N GLY A 647 -6.47 1.28 33.64
CA GLY A 647 -5.54 1.52 34.74
C GLY A 647 -5.75 0.51 35.86
N ALA A 648 -6.99 0.11 36.11
CA ALA A 648 -7.34 -0.96 37.04
C ALA A 648 -6.81 -2.33 36.59
N THR A 649 -7.04 -2.70 35.32
CA THR A 649 -6.55 -3.95 34.73
C THR A 649 -5.02 -3.98 34.70
N MET A 650 -4.35 -2.87 34.33
CA MET A 650 -2.88 -2.74 34.33
C MET A 650 -2.29 -2.87 35.75
N THR A 651 -2.92 -2.23 36.74
CA THR A 651 -2.49 -2.35 38.16
C THR A 651 -2.61 -3.79 38.66
N THR A 652 -3.72 -4.44 38.33
CA THR A 652 -3.97 -5.84 38.71
C THR A 652 -3.00 -6.78 37.99
N LEU A 653 -2.79 -6.55 36.69
CA LEU A 653 -1.85 -7.29 35.85
C LEU A 653 -0.41 -7.19 36.36
N GLY A 654 0.04 -5.99 36.72
CA GLY A 654 1.38 -5.75 37.23
C GLY A 654 1.64 -6.34 38.63
N SER A 655 0.59 -6.56 39.41
CA SER A 655 0.66 -7.19 40.74
C SER A 655 0.39 -8.70 40.71
N SER A 656 -0.16 -9.23 39.61
CA SER A 656 -0.48 -10.64 39.47
C SER A 656 0.74 -11.47 39.07
N SER A 657 1.12 -12.44 39.90
CA SER A 657 2.16 -13.41 39.53
C SER A 657 1.69 -14.26 38.35
N PHE A 658 2.47 -14.32 37.27
CA PHE A 658 2.28 -15.35 36.25
C PHE A 658 2.74 -16.70 36.82
N THR A 659 1.78 -17.58 37.11
CA THR A 659 2.08 -18.98 37.42
C THR A 659 2.02 -19.76 36.12
N ARG A 660 3.20 -20.15 35.60
CA ARG A 660 3.28 -21.10 34.48
C ARG A 660 2.41 -22.32 34.84
N PRO A 661 1.40 -22.67 34.04
CA PRO A 661 0.60 -23.85 34.32
C PRO A 661 1.50 -25.08 34.43
N ALA A 662 1.23 -25.97 35.39
CA ALA A 662 2.08 -27.13 35.66
C ALA A 662 2.26 -28.03 34.42
N PHE A 663 1.22 -28.08 33.57
CA PHE A 663 1.21 -28.81 32.30
C PHE A 663 2.04 -28.16 31.19
N PHE A 664 2.38 -26.87 31.31
CA PHE A 664 3.20 -26.20 30.31
C PHE A 664 4.66 -26.59 30.54
N PRO A 665 5.39 -27.18 29.59
CA PRO A 665 6.75 -27.65 29.85
C PRO A 665 7.69 -26.57 30.39
N THR A 666 8.51 -26.95 31.37
CA THR A 666 9.57 -26.09 31.93
C THR A 666 10.64 -25.76 30.89
N THR A 667 10.82 -26.64 29.92
CA THR A 667 11.80 -26.58 28.84
C THR A 667 11.18 -27.23 27.60
N TRP A 668 11.25 -26.55 26.45
CA TRP A 668 10.74 -27.07 25.17
C TRP A 668 11.86 -27.46 24.20
N MET A 669 13.08 -26.97 24.45
CA MET A 669 14.26 -27.30 23.67
C MET A 669 15.40 -27.68 24.61
N TYR A 670 16.04 -28.81 24.29
CA TYR A 670 17.48 -28.92 24.38
C TYR A 670 17.99 -28.50 22.99
N ASP A 671 18.88 -27.52 22.91
CA ASP A 671 19.71 -27.44 21.71
C ASP A 671 20.55 -28.74 21.61
N ASN A 672 21.14 -29.01 20.45
CA ASN A 672 22.12 -30.10 20.30
C ASN A 672 23.37 -29.94 21.21
N ALA A 673 23.41 -28.90 22.05
CA ALA A 673 24.47 -28.60 23.02
C ALA A 673 24.01 -28.69 24.50
N GLY A 674 22.81 -29.23 24.77
CA GLY A 674 22.30 -29.50 26.12
C GLY A 674 21.83 -28.28 26.95
N GLN A 675 21.68 -27.09 26.37
CA GLN A 675 21.21 -25.90 27.11
C GLN A 675 19.69 -25.78 27.04
N ALA A 676 19.01 -26.09 28.14
CA ALA A 676 17.57 -25.96 28.22
C ALA A 676 17.15 -24.48 28.38
N ARG A 677 16.33 -23.96 27.46
CA ARG A 677 15.73 -22.61 27.56
C ARG A 677 14.21 -22.68 27.72
N SER A 678 13.66 -21.78 28.53
CA SER A 678 12.21 -21.58 28.64
C SER A 678 11.73 -20.63 27.54
N LEU A 679 10.80 -21.10 26.69
CA LEU A 679 10.16 -20.28 25.64
C LEU A 679 9.28 -19.16 26.23
N ILE A 680 8.80 -19.39 27.47
CA ILE A 680 8.11 -18.41 28.31
C ILE A 680 8.96 -18.24 29.56
N SER A 681 9.71 -17.15 29.63
CA SER A 681 10.37 -16.71 30.86
C SER A 681 9.62 -15.50 31.39
N ALA A 682 9.27 -15.50 32.69
CA ALA A 682 8.89 -14.26 33.36
C ALA A 682 9.97 -13.24 33.07
N GLN A 683 9.60 -12.06 32.55
CA GLN A 683 10.55 -10.98 32.32
C GLN A 683 11.17 -10.67 33.66
N PRO A 684 12.44 -11.02 33.89
CA PRO A 684 12.98 -10.79 35.19
C PRO A 684 13.05 -9.26 35.36
N ALA A 685 12.55 -8.76 36.48
CA ALA A 685 13.00 -7.49 37.00
C ALA A 685 14.48 -7.70 37.38
N LEU A 686 15.37 -7.69 36.38
CA LEU A 686 16.79 -7.80 36.66
C LEU A 686 17.22 -6.42 37.14
N GLY A 687 17.37 -6.32 38.45
CA GLY A 687 18.45 -5.49 38.98
C GLY A 687 19.75 -5.88 38.28
N SER A 688 20.68 -4.93 38.19
CA SER A 688 22.01 -5.12 37.59
C SER A 688 22.59 -6.52 37.85
N ASP A 689 22.95 -7.23 36.79
CA ASP A 689 23.69 -8.50 36.88
C ASP A 689 25.09 -8.35 36.24
N ALA A 690 25.88 -9.43 36.24
CA ALA A 690 27.23 -9.44 35.69
C ALA A 690 27.30 -9.15 34.17
N THR A 691 26.16 -8.96 33.50
CA THR A 691 26.04 -8.65 32.06
C THR A 691 25.56 -7.22 31.76
N GLY A 692 25.28 -6.39 32.78
CA GLY A 692 25.03 -4.94 32.60
C GLY A 692 24.01 -4.32 33.57
N PRO A 693 23.82 -2.98 33.54
CA PRO A 693 22.83 -2.30 34.38
C PRO A 693 21.37 -2.56 33.94
N ALA A 694 20.41 -2.25 34.81
CA ALA A 694 18.99 -2.58 34.69
C ALA A 694 18.28 -1.91 33.49
N GLU A 695 17.24 -2.57 32.96
CA GLU A 695 16.26 -1.96 32.05
C GLU A 695 15.51 -0.82 32.77
N PRO A 696 15.28 0.36 32.15
CA PRO A 696 14.53 1.43 32.78
C PRO A 696 13.05 1.08 33.03
N ALA A 697 12.52 0.03 32.38
CA ALA A 697 11.33 -0.69 32.83
C ALA A 697 11.29 -2.08 32.16
N PRO A 698 11.08 -3.18 32.90
CA PRO A 698 10.70 -4.45 32.29
C PRO A 698 9.39 -4.27 31.51
N ILE A 699 9.00 -5.24 30.67
CA ILE A 699 7.57 -5.47 30.46
C ILE A 699 7.03 -5.81 31.86
N THR A 700 6.52 -4.80 32.58
CA THR A 700 6.26 -4.82 34.03
C THR A 700 5.16 -5.80 34.42
N ILE A 701 4.46 -6.34 33.43
CA ILE A 701 3.35 -7.25 33.61
C ILE A 701 3.81 -8.66 33.23
N ALA A 702 4.16 -9.47 34.24
CA ALA A 702 4.60 -10.86 34.06
C ALA A 702 3.66 -11.70 33.19
N GLN A 703 2.36 -11.37 33.16
CA GLN A 703 1.37 -12.06 32.34
C GLN A 703 1.50 -11.75 30.84
N THR A 704 1.91 -10.54 30.44
CA THR A 704 2.12 -10.21 29.00
C THR A 704 3.33 -10.94 28.40
N ALA A 705 4.26 -11.43 29.24
CA ALA A 705 5.34 -12.32 28.81
C ALA A 705 4.84 -13.66 28.25
N CYS A 706 3.60 -14.06 28.53
CA CYS A 706 2.99 -15.23 27.89
C CYS A 706 2.63 -14.96 26.42
N SER A 707 2.51 -13.70 25.99
CA SER A 707 2.19 -13.30 24.61
C SER A 707 3.43 -13.16 23.72
N THR A 708 4.62 -13.11 24.30
CA THR A 708 5.90 -13.15 23.58
C THR A 708 6.51 -14.56 23.63
N ARG A 709 7.42 -14.87 22.70
CA ARG A 709 8.16 -16.14 22.67
C ARG A 709 9.65 -15.87 22.61
N ASN A 710 10.39 -16.48 23.53
CA ASN A 710 11.85 -16.41 23.55
C ASN A 710 12.45 -17.37 22.51
N VAL A 711 12.48 -16.91 21.26
CA VAL A 711 13.13 -17.60 20.15
C VAL A 711 14.52 -17.02 19.85
N GLY A 712 15.01 -16.12 20.71
CA GLY A 712 16.29 -15.42 20.57
C GLY A 712 16.19 -14.09 19.83
N THR A 713 17.26 -13.31 19.90
CA THR A 713 17.49 -12.13 19.07
C THR A 713 18.24 -12.58 17.83
N PHE A 714 17.52 -12.64 16.72
CA PHE A 714 18.07 -12.88 15.38
C PHE A 714 18.81 -11.61 14.93
N GLY A 715 19.93 -11.69 14.19
CA GLY A 715 20.61 -10.48 13.71
C GLY A 715 21.73 -10.71 12.71
N VAL A 716 22.77 -9.86 12.74
CA VAL A 716 23.90 -9.89 11.80
C VAL A 716 24.48 -11.30 11.71
N PRO A 717 24.49 -11.91 10.52
CA PRO A 717 25.04 -13.25 10.31
C PRO A 717 26.39 -13.50 10.98
N ASN A 718 26.42 -14.44 11.94
CA ASN A 718 27.60 -14.85 12.69
C ASN A 718 28.25 -13.75 13.54
N ASP A 719 27.52 -12.67 13.83
CA ASP A 719 28.01 -11.56 14.63
C ASP A 719 26.98 -11.18 15.70
N ASP A 720 26.97 -11.96 16.78
CA ASP A 720 26.16 -11.70 17.96
C ASP A 720 26.50 -10.34 18.58
N VAL A 721 27.74 -9.85 18.42
CA VAL A 721 28.15 -8.53 18.92
C VAL A 721 27.47 -7.44 18.11
N ALA A 722 27.54 -7.48 16.78
CA ALA A 722 26.86 -6.52 15.91
C ALA A 722 25.33 -6.61 16.02
N THR A 723 24.78 -7.82 16.14
CA THR A 723 23.36 -8.05 16.44
C THR A 723 22.96 -7.34 17.74
N ASN A 724 23.72 -7.57 18.81
CA ASN A 724 23.41 -6.96 20.10
C ASN A 724 23.60 -5.44 20.07
N LEU A 725 24.65 -4.94 19.42
CA LEU A 725 24.90 -3.50 19.27
C LEU A 725 23.77 -2.77 18.55
N LEU A 726 23.17 -3.40 17.53
CA LEU A 726 22.05 -2.82 16.79
C LEU A 726 20.74 -2.84 17.57
N GLU A 727 20.58 -3.73 18.53
CA GLU A 727 19.37 -3.89 19.35
C GLU A 727 19.46 -3.16 20.71
N VAL A 728 20.53 -2.40 20.95
CA VAL A 728 20.76 -1.61 22.17
C VAL A 728 20.31 -0.16 21.96
N ARG A 729 19.52 0.36 22.91
CA ARG A 729 19.12 1.78 22.89
C ARG A 729 20.33 2.71 23.09
N PRO A 730 20.44 3.81 22.31
CA PRO A 730 21.45 4.83 22.56
C PRO A 730 21.42 5.31 24.02
N GLY A 731 22.54 5.19 24.74
CA GLY A 731 22.66 5.59 26.15
C GLY A 731 22.07 4.61 27.18
N ALA A 732 21.58 3.43 26.75
CA ALA A 732 21.11 2.38 27.65
C ALA A 732 22.19 1.32 27.92
N ALA A 733 21.91 0.44 28.89
CA ALA A 733 22.70 -0.76 29.19
C ALA A 733 22.93 -1.61 27.92
N PRO A 734 24.00 -2.45 27.84
CA PRO A 734 24.44 -3.14 26.61
C PRO A 734 23.52 -4.30 26.16
N ARG A 735 22.24 -4.31 26.55
CA ARG A 735 21.33 -5.43 26.29
C ARG A 735 20.45 -5.19 25.06
N ALA A 736 20.45 -6.17 24.16
CA ALA A 736 19.57 -6.22 23.00
C ALA A 736 18.08 -6.35 23.37
N GLN A 737 17.23 -5.57 22.71
CA GLN A 737 15.79 -5.82 22.69
C GLN A 737 15.50 -7.20 22.08
N GLY A 738 14.61 -7.99 22.68
CA GLY A 738 14.26 -9.32 22.17
C GLY A 738 14.87 -10.54 22.88
N ARG A 739 15.85 -10.39 23.79
CA ARG A 739 16.29 -11.49 24.70
C ARG A 739 15.15 -11.99 25.59
N ALA A 740 14.15 -11.13 25.77
CA ALA A 740 12.85 -11.33 26.39
C ALA A 740 11.86 -12.16 25.55
N GLY A 741 12.17 -12.37 24.27
CA GLY A 741 11.27 -12.88 23.25
C GLY A 741 10.62 -11.79 22.41
N TYR A 742 10.16 -12.21 21.23
CA TYR A 742 9.39 -11.39 20.31
C TYR A 742 7.92 -11.78 20.35
N ASN A 743 7.07 -10.82 20.01
CA ASN A 743 5.71 -11.05 19.61
C ASN A 743 5.70 -12.02 18.43
N VAL A 744 4.95 -13.13 18.55
CA VAL A 744 4.84 -14.07 17.44
C VAL A 744 4.02 -13.40 16.34
N PRO A 745 4.59 -13.18 15.14
CA PRO A 745 3.84 -12.55 14.06
C PRO A 745 2.71 -13.47 13.59
N SER A 746 1.62 -12.87 13.13
CA SER A 746 0.62 -13.59 12.35
C SER A 746 1.24 -14.14 11.07
N LEU A 747 0.73 -15.28 10.59
CA LEU A 747 1.10 -15.83 9.28
C LEU A 747 0.24 -15.28 8.13
N TYR A 748 -0.73 -14.40 8.40
CA TYR A 748 -1.43 -13.68 7.34
C TYR A 748 -0.45 -12.80 6.55
N GLY A 749 -0.65 -12.72 5.24
CA GLY A 749 0.07 -11.79 4.37
C GLY A 749 1.55 -12.11 4.09
N LEU A 750 2.02 -13.33 4.42
CA LEU A 750 3.40 -13.75 4.13
C LEU A 750 3.77 -13.67 2.65
N ALA A 751 2.80 -13.79 1.74
CA ALA A 751 2.98 -13.65 0.30
C ALA A 751 3.53 -12.28 -0.12
N LEU A 752 3.27 -11.24 0.68
CA LEU A 752 3.73 -9.87 0.41
C LEU A 752 4.81 -9.40 1.38
N GLY A 753 5.07 -10.12 2.49
CA GLY A 753 5.83 -9.61 3.63
C GLY A 753 7.35 -9.77 3.58
N ALA A 754 7.94 -10.09 2.42
CA ALA A 754 9.40 -10.24 2.30
C ALA A 754 10.11 -8.86 2.22
N PRO A 755 11.25 -8.66 2.92
CA PRO A 755 11.99 -9.66 3.68
C PRO A 755 11.38 -9.95 5.07
N TYR A 756 11.64 -11.14 5.57
CA TYR A 756 11.09 -11.66 6.83
C TYR A 756 12.02 -11.44 8.03
N LEU A 757 11.48 -11.74 9.22
CA LEU A 757 12.01 -11.44 10.55
C LEU A 757 11.97 -9.95 10.89
N HIS A 758 12.08 -9.64 12.19
CA HIS A 758 11.97 -8.28 12.67
C HIS A 758 13.05 -7.34 12.13
N HIS A 759 14.17 -7.84 11.62
CA HIS A 759 15.25 -7.03 11.04
C HIS A 759 15.38 -7.19 9.52
N GLY A 760 14.43 -7.87 8.87
CA GLY A 760 14.39 -8.00 7.40
C GLY A 760 15.59 -8.72 6.78
N GLN A 761 16.26 -9.65 7.47
CA GLN A 761 17.47 -10.32 6.94
C GLN A 761 17.17 -11.68 6.28
N ALA A 762 15.91 -12.12 6.28
CA ALA A 762 15.51 -13.32 5.55
C ALA A 762 14.80 -12.89 4.25
N PRO A 763 15.50 -12.78 3.12
CA PRO A 763 14.91 -12.28 1.87
C PRO A 763 13.80 -13.17 1.31
N THR A 764 13.79 -14.46 1.66
CA THR A 764 12.79 -15.44 1.19
C THR A 764 12.41 -16.43 2.30
N LEU A 765 11.23 -17.05 2.21
CA LEU A 765 10.83 -18.12 3.15
C LEU A 765 11.80 -19.31 3.12
N PRO A 766 12.29 -19.81 1.94
CA PRO A 766 13.36 -20.79 1.91
C PRO A 766 14.58 -20.40 2.75
N SER A 767 15.09 -19.17 2.58
CA SER A 767 16.26 -18.72 3.36
C SER A 767 15.99 -18.62 4.86
N LEU A 768 14.76 -18.22 5.26
CA LEU A 768 14.34 -18.21 6.66
C LEU A 768 14.39 -19.62 7.26
N LEU A 769 13.91 -20.60 6.49
CA LEU A 769 13.69 -21.96 6.96
C LEU A 769 14.96 -22.83 6.95
N THR A 770 15.91 -22.55 6.04
CA THR A 770 17.10 -23.39 5.85
C THR A 770 18.42 -22.76 6.31
N ASP A 771 18.51 -21.44 6.50
CA ASP A 771 19.75 -20.83 7.01
C ASP A 771 19.97 -21.25 8.47
N GLY A 772 21.13 -21.86 8.74
CA GLY A 772 21.50 -22.36 10.07
C GLY A 772 21.49 -21.29 11.17
N LYS A 773 21.62 -20.00 10.81
CA LYS A 773 21.50 -18.88 11.76
C LYS A 773 20.12 -18.82 12.42
N TRP A 774 19.09 -19.26 11.69
CA TRP A 774 17.70 -19.24 12.15
C TRP A 774 17.24 -20.61 12.64
N ALA A 775 18.15 -21.59 12.76
CA ALA A 775 17.81 -22.95 13.21
C ALA A 775 17.14 -22.96 14.59
N PHE A 776 17.42 -21.98 15.46
CA PHE A 776 16.69 -21.82 16.73
C PHE A 776 15.19 -21.58 16.52
N HIS A 777 14.83 -20.73 15.56
CA HIS A 777 13.44 -20.51 15.16
C HIS A 777 12.86 -21.78 14.52
N THR A 778 13.52 -22.30 13.49
CA THR A 778 13.02 -23.45 12.71
C THR A 778 12.81 -24.68 13.59
N ASN A 779 13.68 -24.91 14.57
CA ASN A 779 13.61 -26.06 15.47
C ASN A 779 12.79 -25.81 16.76
N ALA A 780 12.21 -24.61 16.95
CA ALA A 780 11.52 -24.24 18.18
C ALA A 780 10.30 -25.12 18.47
N GLY A 781 9.59 -25.55 17.41
CA GLY A 781 8.44 -26.46 17.52
C GLY A 781 8.84 -27.93 17.60
N ASN A 782 9.93 -28.32 16.93
CA ASN A 782 10.45 -29.68 16.83
C ASN A 782 11.97 -29.63 16.55
N ALA A 783 12.77 -30.25 17.41
CA ALA A 783 14.23 -30.20 17.37
C ALA A 783 14.85 -30.65 16.03
N ASN A 784 14.13 -31.47 15.24
CA ASN A 784 14.62 -32.03 13.97
C ASN A 784 14.07 -31.31 12.73
N MET A 785 13.31 -30.22 12.87
CA MET A 785 12.63 -29.58 11.74
C MET A 785 13.61 -29.09 10.67
N SER A 786 14.72 -28.46 11.07
CA SER A 786 15.79 -28.02 10.16
C SER A 786 16.39 -29.17 9.35
N VAL A 787 16.45 -30.39 9.92
CA VAL A 787 16.91 -31.60 9.21
C VAL A 787 15.85 -32.06 8.21
N VAL A 788 14.57 -32.06 8.60
CA VAL A 788 13.45 -32.40 7.70
C VAL A 788 13.44 -31.46 6.47
N LEU A 789 13.71 -30.18 6.68
CA LEU A 789 13.71 -29.15 5.63
C LEU A 789 14.97 -29.16 4.76
N GLN A 790 15.95 -30.03 5.02
CA GLN A 790 17.00 -30.33 4.04
C GLN A 790 16.48 -31.08 2.81
N ASN A 791 15.30 -31.72 2.92
CA ASN A 791 14.61 -32.28 1.77
C ASN A 791 13.92 -31.15 0.98
N PRO A 792 14.32 -30.86 -0.26
CA PRO A 792 13.76 -29.74 -1.04
C PRO A 792 12.26 -29.86 -1.25
N ALA A 793 11.73 -31.08 -1.47
CA ALA A 793 10.29 -31.27 -1.67
C ALA A 793 9.48 -30.93 -0.40
N LYS A 794 10.02 -31.23 0.79
CA LYS A 794 9.38 -30.88 2.07
C LYS A 794 9.42 -29.37 2.31
N LEU A 795 10.51 -28.71 1.92
CA LEU A 795 10.64 -27.26 1.98
C LEU A 795 9.64 -26.58 1.03
N ASP A 796 9.57 -27.03 -0.22
CA ASP A 796 8.67 -26.49 -1.23
C ASP A 796 7.21 -26.68 -0.83
N ASP A 797 6.84 -27.87 -0.34
CA ASP A 797 5.53 -28.15 0.22
C ASP A 797 5.19 -27.15 1.36
N LEU A 798 6.09 -26.95 2.33
CA LEU A 798 5.87 -26.03 3.45
C LEU A 798 5.74 -24.57 2.99
N VAL A 799 6.60 -24.11 2.08
CA VAL A 799 6.54 -22.75 1.52
C VAL A 799 5.23 -22.54 0.78
N ALA A 800 4.78 -23.50 -0.03
CA ALA A 800 3.50 -23.43 -0.72
C ALA A 800 2.33 -23.29 0.26
N PHE A 801 2.33 -24.03 1.37
CA PHE A 801 1.32 -23.88 2.43
C PHE A 801 1.38 -22.51 3.10
N LEU A 802 2.56 -22.01 3.46
CA LEU A 802 2.70 -20.70 4.11
C LEU A 802 2.24 -19.56 3.19
N MET A 803 2.55 -19.64 1.90
CA MET A 803 2.12 -18.66 0.90
C MET A 803 0.64 -18.75 0.54
N SER A 804 -0.04 -19.85 0.91
CA SER A 804 -1.49 -20.01 0.68
C SER A 804 -2.34 -19.49 1.85
N ILE A 805 -1.75 -19.02 2.95
CA ILE A 805 -2.49 -18.56 4.13
C ILE A 805 -3.12 -17.18 3.85
N ASP A 806 -4.45 -17.16 3.79
CA ASP A 806 -5.29 -15.96 3.70
C ASP A 806 -6.43 -15.99 4.74
N ALA A 807 -7.30 -14.96 4.76
CA ALA A 807 -8.42 -14.88 5.69
C ALA A 807 -9.41 -16.06 5.64
N THR A 808 -9.45 -16.82 4.54
CA THR A 808 -10.36 -17.97 4.39
C THR A 808 -9.70 -19.29 4.80
N THR A 809 -8.38 -19.29 4.99
CA THR A 809 -7.61 -20.49 5.32
C THR A 809 -7.94 -20.94 6.75
N PRO A 810 -8.41 -22.19 6.96
CA PRO A 810 -8.79 -22.65 8.29
C PRO A 810 -7.59 -22.66 9.25
N GLU A 811 -7.70 -21.88 10.32
CA GLU A 811 -6.71 -21.79 11.40
C GLU A 811 -6.49 -23.15 12.07
N LEU A 812 -5.24 -23.49 12.37
CA LEU A 812 -4.91 -24.70 13.12
C LEU A 812 -5.11 -24.49 14.62
N GLY A 813 -5.77 -25.44 15.28
CA GLY A 813 -5.89 -25.43 16.74
C GLY A 813 -4.53 -25.51 17.43
N MET A 814 -4.44 -24.88 18.60
CA MET A 814 -3.29 -25.07 19.48
C MET A 814 -3.22 -26.55 19.90
N PRO A 815 -2.07 -27.22 19.73
CA PRO A 815 -1.95 -28.61 20.12
C PRO A 815 -2.08 -28.73 21.63
N SER A 816 -2.37 -29.93 22.12
CA SER A 816 -2.19 -30.31 23.52
C SER A 816 -0.96 -31.19 23.66
N ASP A 817 -0.32 -31.15 24.82
CA ASP A 817 0.72 -32.09 25.19
C ASP A 817 0.07 -33.48 25.31
N PRO A 818 0.52 -34.47 24.52
CA PRO A 818 -0.07 -35.81 24.53
C PRO A 818 0.11 -36.55 25.86
N THR A 819 1.05 -36.12 26.72
CA THR A 819 1.32 -36.75 28.02
C THR A 819 0.51 -36.13 29.16
N SER A 820 0.40 -34.80 29.19
CA SER A 820 -0.30 -34.07 30.26
C SER A 820 -1.73 -33.67 29.90
N GLY A 821 -2.11 -33.74 28.63
CA GLY A 821 -3.37 -33.21 28.10
C GLY A 821 -3.44 -31.68 28.10
N GLY A 822 -2.38 -30.99 28.54
CA GLY A 822 -2.34 -29.54 28.68
C GLY A 822 -2.24 -28.81 27.34
N SER A 823 -2.97 -27.72 27.18
CA SER A 823 -2.90 -26.88 25.97
C SER A 823 -1.57 -26.12 25.88
N PHE A 824 -1.05 -25.95 24.67
CA PHE A 824 0.07 -25.05 24.41
C PHE A 824 -0.31 -23.56 24.46
N ASP A 825 -1.60 -23.29 24.63
CA ASP A 825 -2.14 -21.97 24.91
C ASP A 825 -1.98 -21.63 26.40
N ALA A 826 -0.81 -21.08 26.76
CA ALA A 826 -0.45 -20.77 28.14
C ALA A 826 -1.00 -19.43 28.65
N CYS A 827 -1.52 -18.59 27.76
CA CYS A 827 -2.13 -17.31 28.15
C CYS A 827 -3.58 -17.53 28.57
N PRO A 828 -4.08 -16.81 29.59
CA PRO A 828 -5.51 -16.76 29.87
C PRO A 828 -6.31 -16.45 28.60
N LEU A 829 -7.43 -17.14 28.41
CA LEU A 829 -8.37 -16.84 27.32
C LEU A 829 -9.16 -15.55 27.61
N THR A 830 -9.32 -15.24 28.89
CA THR A 830 -10.00 -14.06 29.44
C THR A 830 -9.25 -13.63 30.69
N PHE A 831 -9.15 -12.32 30.91
CA PHE A 831 -8.74 -11.77 32.19
C PHE A 831 -9.90 -11.92 33.21
N PRO A 832 -9.67 -12.52 34.40
CA PRO A 832 -10.72 -12.75 35.39
C PRO A 832 -11.20 -11.48 36.11
#